data_AF-A0A2A2QPJ4-F1
#
_entry.id   AF-A0A2A2QPJ4-F1
#
_cell.length_a   1.000
_cell.length_b   1.000
_cell.length_c   1.000
_cell.angle_alpha   90.00
_cell.angle_beta   90.00
_cell.angle_gamma   90.00
#
_symmetry.space_group_name_H-M   'P 1'
#
loop_
_entity.id
_entity.type
_entity.pdbx_description
1 polymer ?
#
loop_
_entity_poly.entity_id
_entity_poly.type
_entity_poly.pdbx_seq_one_letter_code
_entity_poly.pdbx_strand_id
1 'polypeptide(L)'
;MPHAFRRPRAAALISSTPPRSTYPVPMKIPRSLIVLAAVVWSAGFALAQPATAPLIVEAESGTFSGWIDKHSCWHNVMLSDEPHSTHSGTGLVDTPNKTGSFIEVAYDAPRAGPHRVTVRYTHIKPDPRPGQLWINGKDGPILPMPQGRVLPAFRTDSAVVTLPQGRNLIRLVALADGGLGNVDYLKVTELRDPAPGEVPRVVVLEAEDGLFEGKVDHHSCWNFIAQHPGPHTGFTGEGYLDADNKVGSHFEVTFDAPAAGRYILAARYAQGKPDTRVAEVRVNGEVTEAEFAFPPTRFWTDWVYVTSSRPVELKAGKNTVRLTAATAEGLANLDHLKFTPVPASTAPVRLSEVTWGGVGCYKIETPMGTVYFEKDNGVSGFKSFVDRAGNDWIAAYMPPGPNGDFRGFPNSVGNFGHAGRNSGSTTKVIDGRTEGDHVILESSNADFTFQYWFFPDRIAVKVLRSKGDYCFLLETVAGGTADAADYFVAADGVKRIPRGEFPDFSPEWFYIGDPKAKQVLFIAKSPDDDAPNENHRQIRPGGLHNMDLYSFGRAGPEQKYQIRGMSGNEHICVIGFLEASLSHAEIAARMTRYLADPFALPPAAPAAWSSAYLRRPPEWYATPAARAIADSVLQYQSSKGGWPKSTNLAVPPRTPDDIPPEGRGRANSLDNDATTVPMRFLALVATATDEPRYRESFLRGVDYLLAAQYPNGGWPQFWPLRGDYYDHITFNDGAMIRVMQVLQGVASGRPPYAFVDEARRTRATTALARGLDCILKTQIKQDGKLTGWCAQHDEKTLAPTWARKYEPPSIAGAESVTVTRFLMSIEKPSPEIIAAIEGAVAWLRAVPIRGQRLDEIIGADGRNERRLVPDPKAPLLWARFYELGTNRPVYLDRDSVFRYDFMQVGYERRSGYDYHGTWAAPLLDNDYPAWCARLAKTPN
;
A
#
# COMPACT_ATOMS: atom_id res chain seq x y z
N MET A 1 -59.78 -45.20 -15.22
CA MET A 1 -60.47 -43.88 -15.30
C MET A 1 -59.91 -42.98 -14.21
N PRO A 2 -59.94 -41.64 -14.33
CA PRO A 2 -60.06 -40.83 -15.55
C PRO A 2 -58.93 -39.77 -15.73
N HIS A 3 -58.55 -39.56 -17.01
CA HIS A 3 -58.31 -38.29 -17.74
C HIS A 3 -57.58 -37.08 -17.07
N ALA A 4 -56.56 -36.44 -17.68
CA ALA A 4 -56.45 -35.80 -19.02
C ALA A 4 -57.26 -34.47 -19.11
N PHE A 5 -56.90 -33.42 -19.85
CA PHE A 5 -56.02 -33.19 -21.03
C PHE A 5 -55.29 -31.80 -20.89
N ARG A 6 -54.46 -31.21 -21.78
CA ARG A 6 -53.91 -31.49 -23.14
C ARG A 6 -52.62 -30.66 -23.40
N ARG A 7 -51.91 -30.94 -24.50
CA ARG A 7 -51.17 -29.94 -25.34
C ARG A 7 -51.72 -29.99 -26.77
N PRO A 8 -51.64 -28.89 -27.53
CA PRO A 8 -51.04 -28.89 -28.89
C PRO A 8 -50.19 -27.60 -29.11
N ARG A 9 -49.57 -27.25 -30.25
CA ARG A 9 -48.84 -27.90 -31.37
C ARG A 9 -48.11 -26.72 -32.09
N ALA A 10 -47.03 -26.84 -32.87
CA ALA A 10 -46.09 -27.92 -33.22
C ALA A 10 -44.77 -27.27 -33.73
N ALA A 11 -43.74 -28.07 -34.01
CA ALA A 11 -42.57 -27.63 -34.79
C ALA A 11 -42.75 -27.97 -36.28
N ALA A 12 -42.04 -27.25 -37.15
CA ALA A 12 -41.89 -27.57 -38.57
C ALA A 12 -40.40 -27.46 -38.96
N LEU A 13 -39.91 -28.41 -39.75
CA LEU A 13 -38.56 -28.37 -40.34
C LEU A 13 -38.59 -27.58 -41.65
N ILE A 14 -37.44 -27.04 -42.05
CA ILE A 14 -36.98 -26.98 -43.45
C ILE A 14 -35.44 -26.93 -43.44
N SER A 15 -34.82 -27.48 -44.47
CA SER A 15 -33.36 -27.59 -44.63
C SER A 15 -32.85 -26.75 -45.80
N SER A 16 -31.65 -26.20 -45.70
CA SER A 16 -30.76 -25.96 -46.86
C SER A 16 -29.35 -25.51 -46.45
N THR A 17 -28.38 -25.84 -47.33
CA THR A 17 -27.01 -25.31 -47.43
C THR A 17 -26.73 -25.08 -48.92
N PRO A 18 -25.55 -24.56 -49.32
CA PRO A 18 -24.83 -23.35 -48.94
C PRO A 18 -24.89 -22.30 -50.09
N PRO A 19 -23.98 -21.29 -50.18
CA PRO A 19 -22.90 -21.41 -51.18
C PRO A 19 -21.56 -20.71 -50.80
N ARG A 20 -20.62 -20.62 -51.76
CA ARG A 20 -19.19 -20.22 -51.63
C ARG A 20 -18.87 -18.77 -52.08
N SER A 21 -17.75 -18.22 -51.60
CA SER A 21 -16.88 -17.22 -52.28
C SER A 21 -15.46 -17.20 -51.65
N THR A 22 -14.45 -16.49 -52.17
CA THR A 22 -13.53 -16.84 -53.30
C THR A 22 -12.62 -15.65 -53.69
N TYR A 23 -11.37 -15.62 -53.21
CA TYR A 23 -10.21 -14.82 -53.74
C TYR A 23 -10.27 -13.27 -53.63
N PRO A 24 -9.18 -12.49 -53.93
CA PRO A 24 -7.76 -12.82 -54.18
C PRO A 24 -6.65 -11.99 -53.42
N VAL A 25 -5.41 -12.45 -53.61
CA VAL A 25 -4.02 -11.88 -53.50
C VAL A 25 -3.79 -10.34 -53.41
N PRO A 26 -2.75 -9.89 -52.66
CA PRO A 26 -1.61 -9.11 -53.22
C PRO A 26 -0.23 -9.73 -52.84
N MET A 27 0.83 -9.83 -53.67
CA MET A 27 1.60 -8.90 -54.52
C MET A 27 2.85 -8.30 -53.81
N LYS A 28 4.04 -8.39 -54.45
CA LYS A 28 5.38 -8.03 -53.90
C LYS A 28 5.85 -6.64 -54.36
N ILE A 29 6.74 -5.98 -53.60
CA ILE A 29 7.84 -5.09 -54.09
C ILE A 29 8.86 -4.77 -52.95
N PRO A 30 10.15 -4.39 -53.21
CA PRO A 30 11.27 -4.66 -52.28
C PRO A 30 11.89 -3.45 -51.51
N ARG A 31 12.93 -3.75 -50.71
CA ARG A 31 13.76 -2.82 -49.89
C ARG A 31 14.79 -2.01 -50.71
N SER A 32 15.14 -0.82 -50.23
CA SER A 32 16.36 -0.06 -50.59
C SER A 32 16.95 0.71 -49.38
N LEU A 33 18.26 1.02 -49.48
CA LEU A 33 19.25 1.69 -48.61
C LEU A 33 18.76 2.63 -47.46
N ILE A 34 19.38 2.76 -46.28
CA ILE A 34 20.80 2.73 -45.76
C ILE A 34 21.42 4.15 -45.53
N VAL A 35 21.62 4.46 -44.24
CA VAL A 35 22.66 5.29 -43.58
C VAL A 35 22.85 6.77 -43.96
N LEU A 36 22.73 7.63 -42.94
CA LEU A 36 23.82 8.55 -42.53
C LEU A 36 23.80 8.75 -40.99
N ALA A 37 24.93 9.09 -40.37
CA ALA A 37 25.04 9.25 -38.91
C ALA A 37 26.08 10.30 -38.48
N ALA A 38 25.73 11.09 -37.46
CA ALA A 38 26.60 11.94 -36.62
C ALA A 38 25.81 12.24 -35.33
N VAL A 39 26.18 11.78 -34.12
CA VAL A 39 27.35 12.19 -33.30
C VAL A 39 27.23 13.63 -32.79
N VAL A 40 26.71 13.76 -31.56
CA VAL A 40 27.01 14.84 -30.60
C VAL A 40 27.17 14.20 -29.22
N TRP A 41 28.00 14.81 -28.37
CA TRP A 41 28.55 14.24 -27.14
C TRP A 41 27.59 14.14 -25.93
N SER A 42 28.00 13.31 -24.98
CA SER A 42 27.38 13.12 -23.66
C SER A 42 27.59 14.34 -22.75
N ALA A 43 26.56 14.68 -21.97
CA ALA A 43 26.69 15.44 -20.72
C ALA A 43 25.64 14.92 -19.73
N GLY A 44 26.07 14.29 -18.64
CA GLY A 44 25.17 13.63 -17.70
C GLY A 44 24.45 14.62 -16.78
N PHE A 45 23.14 14.39 -16.59
CA PHE A 45 22.41 14.89 -15.43
C PHE A 45 21.91 13.68 -14.65
N ALA A 46 22.46 13.46 -13.46
CA ALA A 46 21.94 12.43 -12.56
C ALA A 46 20.53 12.84 -12.09
N LEU A 47 19.54 12.00 -12.38
CA LEU A 47 18.21 12.14 -11.81
C LEU A 47 18.29 11.74 -10.34
N ALA A 48 17.94 12.66 -9.43
CA ALA A 48 17.88 12.35 -8.00
C ALA A 48 16.88 11.20 -7.78
N GLN A 49 17.34 10.11 -7.17
CA GLN A 49 16.49 8.98 -6.85
C GLN A 49 15.41 9.39 -5.83
N PRO A 50 14.16 8.88 -5.95
CA PRO A 50 13.15 9.11 -4.93
C PRO A 50 13.57 8.43 -3.63
N ALA A 51 13.24 9.02 -2.48
CA ALA A 51 13.69 8.58 -1.15
C ALA A 51 13.25 7.17 -0.71
N THR A 52 12.49 6.45 -1.55
CA THR A 52 12.06 5.06 -1.36
C THR A 52 12.78 4.05 -2.27
N ALA A 53 13.61 4.51 -3.21
CA ALA A 53 14.43 3.63 -4.04
C ALA A 53 15.69 3.17 -3.29
N PRO A 54 16.19 1.95 -3.53
CA PRO A 54 17.49 1.53 -3.04
C PRO A 54 18.61 2.31 -3.76
N LEU A 55 19.45 2.96 -2.98
CA LEU A 55 20.67 3.61 -3.47
C LEU A 55 21.71 2.54 -3.79
N ILE A 56 22.32 2.63 -4.97
CA ILE A 56 23.46 1.79 -5.39
C ILE A 56 24.71 2.67 -5.38
N VAL A 57 25.82 2.10 -4.89
CA VAL A 57 27.14 2.75 -4.82
C VAL A 57 28.17 1.75 -5.33
N GLU A 58 28.57 1.93 -6.60
CA GLU A 58 29.47 1.02 -7.34
C GLU A 58 30.89 1.02 -6.71
N ALA A 59 31.54 -0.13 -6.58
CA ALA A 59 32.79 -0.26 -5.83
C ALA A 59 33.98 0.47 -6.50
N GLU A 60 33.97 0.61 -7.82
CA GLU A 60 34.96 1.37 -8.58
C GLU A 60 34.85 2.89 -8.39
N SER A 61 33.80 3.39 -7.72
CA SER A 61 33.67 4.80 -7.34
C SER A 61 34.36 5.17 -6.02
N GLY A 62 34.86 4.17 -5.27
CA GLY A 62 35.52 4.36 -3.98
C GLY A 62 37.03 4.54 -4.03
N THR A 63 37.61 4.75 -2.86
CA THR A 63 39.04 4.58 -2.57
C THR A 63 39.27 3.21 -1.94
N PHE A 64 40.39 2.55 -2.24
CA PHE A 64 40.61 1.16 -1.86
C PHE A 64 42.10 0.80 -1.83
N SER A 65 42.42 -0.34 -1.22
CA SER A 65 43.72 -1.01 -1.34
C SER A 65 43.58 -2.28 -2.18
N GLY A 66 44.01 -2.23 -3.43
CA GLY A 66 43.79 -3.27 -4.44
C GLY A 66 43.70 -2.65 -5.84
N TRP A 67 42.92 -3.24 -6.74
CA TRP A 67 42.67 -2.70 -8.09
C TRP A 67 41.21 -2.91 -8.53
N ILE A 68 40.78 -2.14 -9.52
CA ILE A 68 39.52 -2.39 -10.23
C ILE A 68 39.81 -3.19 -11.49
N ASP A 69 39.12 -4.32 -11.66
CA ASP A 69 39.10 -5.04 -12.93
C ASP A 69 37.94 -4.53 -13.81
N LYS A 70 38.21 -4.28 -15.10
CA LYS A 70 37.26 -3.73 -16.08
C LYS A 70 37.17 -4.56 -17.37
N HIS A 71 37.66 -5.80 -17.37
CA HIS A 71 37.85 -6.57 -18.60
C HIS A 71 36.97 -7.82 -18.70
N SER A 72 35.77 -7.76 -19.29
CA SER A 72 35.09 -8.98 -19.75
C SER A 72 35.95 -9.66 -20.83
N CYS A 73 36.65 -10.74 -20.50
CA CYS A 73 37.75 -11.24 -21.33
C CYS A 73 37.31 -11.75 -22.71
N TRP A 74 38.12 -11.41 -23.71
CA TRP A 74 38.13 -12.04 -25.02
C TRP A 74 39.29 -13.06 -25.05
N HIS A 75 39.09 -14.19 -25.74
CA HIS A 75 40.07 -15.26 -25.99
C HIS A 75 40.41 -16.26 -24.87
N ASN A 76 40.80 -17.45 -25.35
CA ASN A 76 41.34 -18.62 -24.67
C ASN A 76 40.40 -19.28 -23.64
N VAL A 77 39.38 -20.06 -24.05
CA VAL A 77 39.37 -21.36 -24.79
C VAL A 77 39.57 -22.54 -23.84
N MET A 78 38.50 -23.36 -23.78
CA MET A 78 38.28 -24.46 -22.83
C MET A 78 38.19 -23.94 -21.38
N LEU A 79 37.79 -24.81 -20.46
CA LEU A 79 38.50 -24.78 -19.18
C LEU A 79 37.75 -25.35 -17.94
N SER A 80 36.50 -25.84 -18.05
CA SER A 80 35.72 -26.36 -16.90
C SER A 80 34.65 -27.41 -17.25
N ASP A 81 34.28 -28.24 -16.27
CA ASP A 81 33.17 -29.22 -16.31
C ASP A 81 31.98 -28.81 -15.41
N GLU A 82 31.87 -27.52 -15.10
CA GLU A 82 30.77 -26.90 -14.34
C GLU A 82 30.00 -25.92 -15.26
N PRO A 83 28.73 -25.60 -14.99
CA PRO A 83 27.94 -24.73 -15.87
C PRO A 83 28.50 -23.31 -15.91
N HIS A 84 29.05 -22.91 -17.06
CA HIS A 84 29.20 -21.51 -17.42
C HIS A 84 28.21 -21.18 -18.55
N SER A 85 27.30 -20.28 -18.24
CA SER A 85 26.21 -19.90 -19.14
C SER A 85 25.92 -18.41 -19.02
N THR A 86 25.57 -17.81 -20.15
CA THR A 86 25.28 -16.37 -20.28
C THR A 86 23.83 -16.13 -20.69
N HIS A 87 22.96 -17.11 -20.45
CA HIS A 87 21.50 -16.96 -20.52
C HIS A 87 20.96 -16.18 -19.31
N SER A 88 19.67 -15.83 -19.33
CA SER A 88 18.91 -15.39 -18.14
C SER A 88 18.17 -16.58 -17.50
N GLY A 89 17.15 -16.31 -16.69
CA GLY A 89 16.37 -17.33 -15.99
C GLY A 89 17.21 -18.33 -15.21
N THR A 90 16.90 -19.61 -15.42
CA THR A 90 17.59 -20.79 -14.93
C THR A 90 18.31 -21.56 -16.03
N GLY A 91 18.01 -21.29 -17.31
CA GLY A 91 18.52 -22.04 -18.44
C GLY A 91 18.26 -21.35 -19.79
N LEU A 92 18.41 -22.13 -20.86
CA LEU A 92 17.82 -21.82 -22.17
C LEU A 92 17.10 -23.07 -22.69
N VAL A 93 16.21 -22.94 -23.67
CA VAL A 93 15.54 -24.09 -24.30
C VAL A 93 16.28 -24.54 -25.57
N ASP A 94 16.75 -25.78 -25.55
CA ASP A 94 17.27 -26.51 -26.71
C ASP A 94 16.14 -27.37 -27.31
N THR A 95 15.51 -26.86 -28.36
CA THR A 95 14.39 -27.54 -29.05
C THR A 95 14.89 -28.66 -29.97
N PRO A 96 14.14 -29.77 -30.15
CA PRO A 96 14.52 -30.83 -31.08
C PRO A 96 14.72 -30.29 -32.49
N ASN A 97 15.77 -30.76 -33.16
CA ASN A 97 16.11 -30.37 -34.52
C ASN A 97 15.11 -31.07 -35.49
N LYS A 98 13.94 -30.44 -35.68
CA LYS A 98 12.86 -30.83 -36.60
C LYS A 98 11.96 -29.62 -36.88
N THR A 99 11.25 -29.63 -38.01
CA THR A 99 10.16 -28.67 -38.26
C THR A 99 9.03 -28.88 -37.23
N GLY A 100 8.41 -27.79 -36.77
CA GLY A 100 7.27 -27.82 -35.84
C GLY A 100 7.62 -27.85 -34.34
N SER A 101 8.88 -28.04 -33.94
CA SER A 101 9.31 -27.82 -32.55
C SER A 101 8.95 -26.40 -32.09
N PHE A 102 8.51 -26.24 -30.84
CA PHE A 102 7.98 -24.95 -30.37
C PHE A 102 8.35 -24.59 -28.93
N ILE A 103 8.18 -23.30 -28.62
CA ILE A 103 8.21 -22.70 -27.27
C ILE A 103 6.99 -21.77 -27.17
N GLU A 104 6.18 -21.88 -26.12
CA GLU A 104 4.98 -21.08 -25.89
C GLU A 104 4.98 -20.43 -24.50
N VAL A 105 4.90 -19.10 -24.47
CA VAL A 105 4.82 -18.32 -23.23
C VAL A 105 3.45 -17.63 -23.12
N ALA A 106 2.96 -17.47 -21.89
CA ALA A 106 1.73 -16.72 -21.61
C ALA A 106 2.06 -15.25 -21.30
N TYR A 107 1.31 -14.33 -21.89
CA TYR A 107 1.43 -12.89 -21.64
C TYR A 107 0.04 -12.25 -21.45
N ASP A 108 -0.22 -11.76 -20.24
CA ASP A 108 -1.44 -10.99 -19.95
C ASP A 108 -1.28 -9.54 -20.45
N ALA A 109 -1.72 -9.30 -21.69
CA ALA A 109 -1.65 -7.99 -22.31
C ALA A 109 -2.64 -7.04 -21.62
N PRO A 110 -2.18 -5.94 -20.98
CA PRO A 110 -3.04 -5.07 -20.19
C PRO A 110 -4.05 -4.31 -21.07
N ARG A 111 -3.78 -4.20 -22.37
CA ARG A 111 -4.59 -3.55 -23.42
C ARG A 111 -4.42 -4.28 -24.75
N ALA A 112 -5.39 -4.11 -25.65
CA ALA A 112 -5.24 -4.56 -27.03
C ALA A 112 -4.36 -3.58 -27.82
N GLY A 113 -3.37 -4.06 -28.57
CA GLY A 113 -2.48 -3.19 -29.34
C GLY A 113 -1.21 -3.85 -29.88
N PRO A 114 -0.39 -3.08 -30.62
CA PRO A 114 0.91 -3.55 -31.11
C PRO A 114 1.90 -3.76 -29.96
N HIS A 115 2.54 -4.92 -29.95
CA HIS A 115 3.60 -5.30 -29.04
C HIS A 115 4.80 -5.84 -29.85
N ARG A 116 6.02 -5.50 -29.46
CA ARG A 116 7.24 -6.11 -30.01
C ARG A 116 7.54 -7.37 -29.22
N VAL A 117 7.49 -8.53 -29.87
CA VAL A 117 8.06 -9.76 -29.33
C VAL A 117 9.52 -9.81 -29.81
N THR A 118 10.44 -9.87 -28.85
CA THR A 118 11.89 -9.95 -29.09
C THR A 118 12.41 -11.26 -28.53
N VAL A 119 12.86 -12.15 -29.40
CA VAL A 119 13.41 -13.46 -29.02
C VAL A 119 14.91 -13.30 -28.86
N ARG A 120 15.46 -13.55 -27.67
CA ARG A 120 16.91 -13.74 -27.47
C ARG A 120 17.23 -15.22 -27.66
N TYR A 121 18.24 -15.52 -28.47
CA TYR A 121 18.64 -16.88 -28.82
C TYR A 121 20.13 -16.94 -29.17
N THR A 122 20.71 -18.13 -29.22
CA THR A 122 22.02 -18.35 -29.85
C THR A 122 22.01 -19.60 -30.73
N HIS A 123 22.72 -19.56 -31.85
CA HIS A 123 23.12 -20.74 -32.61
C HIS A 123 24.27 -20.38 -33.55
N ILE A 124 25.11 -21.37 -33.87
CA ILE A 124 26.27 -21.24 -34.76
C ILE A 124 26.18 -22.13 -36.02
N LYS A 125 25.02 -22.73 -36.30
CA LYS A 125 24.84 -23.58 -37.48
C LYS A 125 24.74 -22.72 -38.74
N PRO A 126 25.29 -23.16 -39.90
CA PRO A 126 25.28 -22.36 -41.12
C PRO A 126 23.87 -22.14 -41.67
N ASP A 127 22.98 -23.11 -41.45
CA ASP A 127 21.57 -23.03 -41.82
C ASP A 127 20.81 -22.07 -40.88
N PRO A 128 19.96 -21.17 -41.41
CA PRO A 128 19.14 -20.30 -40.58
C PRO A 128 18.13 -21.13 -39.76
N ARG A 129 17.71 -20.61 -38.61
CA ARG A 129 16.77 -21.28 -37.69
C ARG A 129 15.43 -20.53 -37.58
N PRO A 130 14.72 -20.27 -38.70
CA PRO A 130 13.59 -19.36 -38.72
C PRO A 130 12.43 -19.87 -37.86
N GLY A 131 11.92 -18.99 -37.00
CA GLY A 131 10.78 -19.26 -36.12
C GLY A 131 9.57 -18.39 -36.47
N GLN A 132 8.39 -19.00 -36.65
CA GLN A 132 7.14 -18.27 -36.81
C GLN A 132 6.53 -17.98 -35.44
N LEU A 133 6.14 -16.73 -35.19
CA LEU A 133 5.29 -16.38 -34.06
C LEU A 133 3.84 -16.74 -34.37
N TRP A 134 3.21 -17.48 -33.46
CA TRP A 134 1.80 -17.83 -33.44
C TRP A 134 1.16 -17.13 -32.23
N ILE A 135 0.10 -16.38 -32.45
CA ILE A 135 -0.60 -15.59 -31.42
C ILE A 135 -1.99 -16.18 -31.23
N ASN A 136 -2.28 -16.73 -30.05
CA ASN A 136 -3.58 -17.34 -29.72
C ASN A 136 -4.06 -18.37 -30.76
N GLY A 137 -3.14 -19.24 -31.22
CA GLY A 137 -3.41 -20.27 -32.23
C GLY A 137 -3.58 -19.75 -33.66
N LYS A 138 -3.07 -18.55 -33.98
CA LYS A 138 -3.08 -17.98 -35.35
C LYS A 138 -1.68 -17.61 -35.80
N ASP A 139 -1.36 -17.92 -37.06
CA ASP A 139 -0.17 -17.50 -37.77
C ASP A 139 0.12 -15.99 -37.64
N GLY A 140 1.37 -15.68 -37.32
CA GLY A 140 1.93 -14.33 -37.25
C GLY A 140 3.28 -14.24 -37.95
N PRO A 141 4.08 -13.20 -37.65
CA PRO A 141 5.34 -12.91 -38.33
C PRO A 141 6.41 -14.01 -38.16
N ILE A 142 7.25 -14.15 -39.18
CA ILE A 142 8.43 -15.03 -39.15
C ILE A 142 9.65 -14.21 -38.74
N LEU A 143 10.40 -14.71 -37.75
CA LEU A 143 11.71 -14.23 -37.33
C LEU A 143 12.80 -15.01 -38.10
N PRO A 144 13.63 -14.34 -38.93
CA PRO A 144 14.70 -15.02 -39.70
C PRO A 144 15.75 -15.75 -38.85
N MET A 145 15.99 -15.31 -37.61
CA MET A 145 16.91 -15.91 -36.62
C MET A 145 18.29 -16.31 -37.22
N PRO A 146 19.06 -15.35 -37.79
CA PRO A 146 20.31 -15.62 -38.50
C PRO A 146 21.47 -16.04 -37.60
N GLN A 147 22.27 -17.00 -38.09
CA GLN A 147 23.49 -17.57 -37.47
C GLN A 147 24.36 -16.56 -36.70
N GLY A 148 24.60 -16.83 -35.42
CA GLY A 148 25.65 -16.20 -34.61
C GLY A 148 27.04 -16.66 -35.04
N ARG A 149 28.04 -15.76 -34.99
CA ARG A 149 29.39 -16.06 -35.51
C ARG A 149 30.29 -16.84 -34.54
N VAL A 150 29.96 -16.88 -33.25
CA VAL A 150 30.72 -17.53 -32.16
C VAL A 150 29.72 -17.92 -31.04
N LEU A 151 30.00 -18.94 -30.23
CA LEU A 151 29.29 -19.16 -28.95
C LEU A 151 30.08 -18.56 -27.77
N PRO A 152 29.42 -18.08 -26.70
CA PRO A 152 27.97 -17.92 -26.54
C PRO A 152 27.50 -16.51 -26.97
N ALA A 153 27.65 -16.15 -28.25
CA ALA A 153 27.11 -14.88 -28.74
C ALA A 153 25.59 -14.99 -28.92
N PHE A 154 24.85 -14.49 -27.94
CA PHE A 154 23.41 -14.31 -28.07
C PHE A 154 23.07 -13.22 -29.10
N ARG A 155 21.95 -13.42 -29.78
CA ARG A 155 21.34 -12.50 -30.73
C ARG A 155 19.90 -12.25 -30.34
N THR A 156 19.38 -11.12 -30.79
CA THR A 156 17.95 -10.82 -30.73
C THR A 156 17.38 -10.73 -32.14
N ASP A 157 16.21 -11.32 -32.33
CA ASP A 157 15.34 -11.04 -33.49
C ASP A 157 13.99 -10.55 -32.97
N SER A 158 13.28 -9.71 -33.72
CA SER A 158 12.01 -9.15 -33.23
C SER A 158 11.01 -8.80 -34.32
N ALA A 159 9.74 -9.04 -34.01
CA ALA A 159 8.61 -8.64 -34.83
C ALA A 159 7.57 -7.89 -34.01
N VAL A 160 6.73 -7.10 -34.68
CA VAL A 160 5.56 -6.45 -34.09
C VAL A 160 4.33 -7.30 -34.37
N VAL A 161 3.58 -7.61 -33.32
CA VAL A 161 2.33 -8.38 -33.35
C VAL A 161 1.22 -7.57 -32.67
N THR A 162 -0.02 -7.73 -33.11
CA THR A 162 -1.17 -7.12 -32.43
C THR A 162 -1.77 -8.15 -31.47
N LEU A 163 -1.67 -7.87 -30.17
CA LEU A 163 -2.25 -8.71 -29.12
C LEU A 163 -3.64 -8.14 -28.74
N PRO A 164 -4.70 -8.96 -28.59
CA PRO A 164 -5.91 -8.56 -27.85
C PRO A 164 -5.61 -8.35 -26.35
N GLN A 165 -6.51 -7.64 -25.66
CA GLN A 165 -6.43 -7.44 -24.20
C GLN A 165 -6.73 -8.75 -23.45
N GLY A 166 -6.04 -8.97 -22.34
CA GLY A 166 -6.13 -10.19 -21.52
C GLY A 166 -5.05 -11.21 -21.86
N ARG A 167 -5.28 -12.47 -21.49
CA ARG A 167 -4.29 -13.54 -21.64
C ARG A 167 -4.04 -13.88 -23.11
N ASN A 168 -2.80 -13.77 -23.52
CA ASN A 168 -2.30 -14.21 -24.82
C ASN A 168 -1.38 -15.41 -24.65
N LEU A 169 -1.43 -16.34 -25.60
CA LEU A 169 -0.40 -17.35 -25.81
C LEU A 169 0.45 -16.93 -27.01
N ILE A 170 1.76 -16.80 -26.78
CA ILE A 170 2.75 -16.39 -27.77
C ILE A 170 3.68 -17.59 -27.98
N ARG A 171 3.50 -18.29 -29.12
CA ARG A 171 4.26 -19.49 -29.47
C ARG A 171 5.24 -19.20 -30.61
N LEU A 172 6.49 -19.59 -30.45
CA LEU A 172 7.51 -19.58 -31.48
C LEU A 172 7.66 -21.01 -32.03
N VAL A 173 7.46 -21.20 -33.34
CA VAL A 173 7.45 -22.51 -34.01
C VAL A 173 8.54 -22.60 -35.07
N ALA A 174 9.37 -23.65 -35.05
CA ALA A 174 10.43 -23.87 -36.04
C ALA A 174 9.87 -24.18 -37.43
N LEU A 175 10.33 -23.44 -38.46
CA LEU A 175 9.93 -23.63 -39.86
C LEU A 175 10.92 -24.47 -40.70
N ALA A 176 11.90 -25.12 -40.07
CA ALA A 176 12.89 -25.94 -40.74
C ALA A 176 13.35 -27.09 -39.84
N ASP A 177 13.90 -28.15 -40.44
CA ASP A 177 14.37 -29.34 -39.71
C ASP A 177 15.64 -29.12 -38.87
N GLY A 178 16.16 -27.89 -38.86
CA GLY A 178 17.07 -27.45 -37.81
C GLY A 178 16.40 -27.28 -36.44
N GLY A 179 15.08 -27.15 -36.34
CA GLY A 179 14.45 -26.62 -35.11
C GLY A 179 14.70 -25.11 -34.95
N LEU A 180 14.57 -24.59 -33.73
CA LEU A 180 14.94 -23.20 -33.41
C LEU A 180 16.47 -23.07 -33.19
N GLY A 181 16.93 -21.85 -32.92
CA GLY A 181 18.17 -21.68 -32.15
C GLY A 181 17.90 -21.95 -30.67
N ASN A 182 18.94 -22.11 -29.87
CA ASN A 182 18.84 -22.24 -28.41
C ASN A 182 18.24 -20.94 -27.85
N VAL A 183 16.97 -20.96 -27.41
CA VAL A 183 16.22 -19.76 -27.04
C VAL A 183 16.35 -19.47 -25.55
N ASP A 184 16.68 -18.24 -25.25
CA ASP A 184 16.92 -17.70 -23.92
C ASP A 184 15.62 -17.10 -23.35
N TYR A 185 15.11 -16.01 -23.96
CA TYR A 185 13.84 -15.42 -23.56
C TYR A 185 12.99 -14.92 -24.72
N LEU A 186 11.69 -14.73 -24.44
CA LEU A 186 10.76 -13.93 -25.23
C LEU A 186 10.41 -12.65 -24.46
N LYS A 187 11.00 -11.52 -24.88
CA LYS A 187 10.73 -10.20 -24.29
C LYS A 187 9.63 -9.49 -25.05
N VAL A 188 8.48 -9.32 -24.39
CA VAL A 188 7.32 -8.60 -24.92
C VAL A 188 7.41 -7.13 -24.47
N THR A 189 7.38 -6.21 -25.43
CA THR A 189 7.37 -4.75 -25.17
C THR A 189 6.11 -4.14 -25.77
N GLU A 190 5.27 -3.51 -24.95
CA GLU A 190 4.12 -2.74 -25.42
C GLU A 190 4.60 -1.58 -26.32
N LEU A 191 4.26 -1.57 -27.62
CA LEU A 191 4.70 -0.54 -28.56
C LEU A 191 3.67 0.59 -28.65
N ARG A 192 3.70 1.46 -27.66
CA ARG A 192 3.07 2.78 -27.71
C ARG A 192 4.00 3.83 -27.11
N ASP A 193 3.70 5.08 -27.36
CA ASP A 193 4.21 6.17 -26.55
C ASP A 193 3.72 5.98 -25.10
N PRO A 194 4.62 5.91 -24.10
CA PRO A 194 4.20 5.82 -22.70
C PRO A 194 3.53 7.12 -22.26
N ALA A 195 2.56 7.03 -21.34
CA ALA A 195 2.03 8.23 -20.69
C ALA A 195 3.15 8.88 -19.84
N PRO A 196 3.19 10.21 -19.65
CA PRO A 196 4.21 10.85 -18.82
C PRO A 196 4.26 10.26 -17.40
N GLY A 197 5.40 9.67 -17.03
CA GLY A 197 5.60 8.96 -15.76
C GLY A 197 5.29 7.45 -15.79
N GLU A 198 4.75 6.91 -16.88
CA GLU A 198 4.66 5.46 -17.11
C GLU A 198 5.92 4.96 -17.84
N VAL A 199 6.58 3.94 -17.30
CA VAL A 199 7.68 3.25 -18.01
C VAL A 199 7.14 2.37 -19.13
N PRO A 200 7.85 2.22 -20.26
CA PRO A 200 7.49 1.24 -21.30
C PRO A 200 7.33 -0.15 -20.68
N ARG A 201 6.19 -0.80 -20.92
CA ARG A 201 5.90 -2.12 -20.35
C ARG A 201 6.68 -3.19 -21.09
N VAL A 202 7.88 -3.45 -20.59
CA VAL A 202 8.78 -4.55 -20.97
C VAL A 202 8.58 -5.68 -19.99
N VAL A 203 8.15 -6.84 -20.48
CA VAL A 203 8.11 -8.10 -19.73
C VAL A 203 9.05 -9.08 -20.41
N VAL A 204 10.01 -9.62 -19.65
CA VAL A 204 10.82 -10.77 -20.06
C VAL A 204 10.06 -12.02 -19.64
N LEU A 205 9.94 -12.99 -20.54
CA LEU A 205 9.38 -14.31 -20.29
C LEU A 205 10.51 -15.29 -20.64
N GLU A 206 11.13 -15.88 -19.62
CA GLU A 206 12.20 -16.86 -19.80
C GLU A 206 11.63 -18.07 -20.56
N ALA A 207 12.40 -18.67 -21.46
CA ALA A 207 11.85 -19.65 -22.41
C ALA A 207 11.45 -20.98 -21.72
N GLU A 208 12.14 -21.33 -20.63
CA GLU A 208 11.96 -22.53 -19.83
C GLU A 208 10.84 -22.43 -18.78
N ASP A 209 10.34 -21.22 -18.48
CA ASP A 209 9.08 -21.01 -17.76
C ASP A 209 7.84 -21.23 -18.67
N GLY A 210 8.07 -21.42 -19.97
CA GLY A 210 7.04 -21.68 -20.98
C GLY A 210 6.68 -23.17 -21.15
N LEU A 211 5.71 -23.43 -22.03
CA LEU A 211 5.44 -24.77 -22.56
C LEU A 211 6.28 -24.97 -23.83
N PHE A 212 7.24 -25.89 -23.81
CA PHE A 212 8.14 -26.13 -24.94
C PHE A 212 8.28 -27.62 -25.28
N GLU A 213 8.72 -27.89 -26.51
CA GLU A 213 9.32 -29.18 -26.87
C GLU A 213 10.84 -29.06 -26.81
N GLY A 214 11.50 -29.90 -26.01
CA GLY A 214 12.96 -29.95 -25.91
C GLY A 214 13.45 -30.28 -24.51
N LYS A 215 14.69 -29.87 -24.23
CA LYS A 215 15.28 -29.85 -22.89
C LYS A 215 15.63 -28.41 -22.52
N VAL A 216 15.75 -28.14 -21.22
CA VAL A 216 16.50 -26.98 -20.75
C VAL A 216 17.99 -27.33 -20.81
N ASP A 217 18.79 -26.43 -21.36
CA ASP A 217 20.24 -26.51 -21.34
C ASP A 217 20.81 -25.45 -20.40
N HIS A 218 21.47 -25.89 -19.34
CA HIS A 218 22.09 -25.03 -18.34
C HIS A 218 23.59 -24.78 -18.65
N HIS A 219 24.16 -25.45 -19.67
CA HIS A 219 25.60 -25.52 -19.94
C HIS A 219 25.91 -25.19 -21.42
N SER A 220 25.86 -23.91 -21.80
CA SER A 220 26.06 -23.47 -23.20
C SER A 220 27.47 -23.63 -23.80
N CYS A 221 28.39 -24.33 -23.12
CA CYS A 221 29.76 -24.60 -23.54
C CYS A 221 30.24 -26.02 -23.17
N TRP A 222 31.10 -26.61 -24.00
CA TRP A 222 31.67 -27.95 -23.82
C TRP A 222 33.13 -27.89 -23.31
N ASN A 223 33.41 -28.62 -22.21
CA ASN A 223 34.68 -29.26 -21.81
C ASN A 223 35.86 -28.46 -21.16
N PHE A 224 36.14 -28.81 -19.89
CA PHE A 224 37.36 -29.46 -19.36
C PHE A 224 38.67 -28.71 -18.90
N ILE A 225 38.69 -28.30 -17.62
CA ILE A 225 39.79 -28.15 -16.59
C ILE A 225 41.07 -27.28 -16.81
N ALA A 226 41.14 -26.06 -16.21
CA ALA A 226 42.27 -25.51 -15.39
C ALA A 226 42.38 -23.95 -15.25
N GLN A 227 42.48 -23.46 -14.00
CA GLN A 227 43.32 -22.34 -13.51
C GLN A 227 43.77 -21.22 -14.50
N HIS A 228 43.25 -19.99 -14.33
CA HIS A 228 43.90 -18.76 -14.80
C HIS A 228 43.67 -17.57 -13.85
N PRO A 229 44.69 -16.71 -13.61
CA PRO A 229 44.51 -15.40 -12.99
C PRO A 229 43.97 -14.45 -14.06
N GLY A 230 42.66 -14.32 -14.13
CA GLY A 230 41.98 -13.53 -15.16
C GLY A 230 40.61 -13.02 -14.69
N PRO A 231 40.08 -12.00 -15.37
CA PRO A 231 38.94 -11.21 -14.92
C PRO A 231 37.67 -12.05 -14.74
N HIS A 232 36.95 -11.78 -13.66
CA HIS A 232 35.72 -12.49 -13.31
C HIS A 232 34.51 -11.76 -13.90
N THR A 233 33.60 -12.47 -14.57
CA THR A 233 32.39 -11.89 -15.17
C THR A 233 31.22 -11.89 -14.17
N GLY A 234 30.16 -11.12 -14.47
CA GLY A 234 28.90 -11.11 -13.69
C GLY A 234 28.71 -9.89 -12.76
N PHE A 235 29.71 -9.02 -12.64
CA PHE A 235 29.63 -7.72 -11.99
C PHE A 235 28.71 -6.73 -12.75
N THR A 236 28.46 -5.57 -12.15
CA THR A 236 27.70 -4.43 -12.67
C THR A 236 28.59 -3.18 -12.78
N GLY A 237 28.06 -2.02 -13.20
CA GLY A 237 28.89 -0.83 -13.41
C GLY A 237 29.92 -0.98 -14.54
N GLU A 238 31.12 -0.42 -14.35
CA GLU A 238 32.27 -0.54 -15.25
C GLU A 238 33.31 -1.59 -14.80
N GLY A 239 33.19 -2.14 -13.59
CA GLY A 239 34.18 -3.06 -13.03
C GLY A 239 33.82 -3.60 -11.66
N TYR A 240 34.75 -4.33 -11.04
CA TYR A 240 34.68 -4.73 -9.62
C TYR A 240 36.01 -4.48 -8.92
N LEU A 241 35.97 -4.33 -7.60
CA LEU A 241 37.14 -4.23 -6.73
C LEU A 241 37.67 -5.61 -6.33
N ASP A 242 38.92 -5.89 -6.66
CA ASP A 242 39.74 -6.93 -6.03
C ASP A 242 40.66 -6.24 -5.00
N ALA A 243 40.67 -6.74 -3.77
CA ALA A 243 41.34 -6.10 -2.64
C ALA A 243 42.63 -6.83 -2.24
N ASP A 244 43.65 -6.08 -1.85
CA ASP A 244 44.92 -6.61 -1.32
C ASP A 244 44.66 -7.70 -0.27
N ASN A 245 45.25 -8.88 -0.45
CA ASN A 245 45.09 -10.01 0.47
C ASN A 245 45.95 -9.77 1.73
N LYS A 246 45.43 -8.97 2.68
CA LYS A 246 46.04 -8.63 3.99
C LYS A 246 45.00 -8.07 4.97
N VAL A 247 45.30 -8.17 6.27
CA VAL A 247 44.55 -7.47 7.34
C VAL A 247 44.67 -5.96 7.14
N GLY A 248 43.58 -5.21 7.36
CA GLY A 248 43.55 -3.75 7.20
C GLY A 248 43.41 -3.26 5.76
N SER A 249 43.31 -4.16 4.78
CA SER A 249 42.81 -3.81 3.44
C SER A 249 41.41 -3.22 3.53
N HIS A 250 41.10 -2.27 2.66
CA HIS A 250 39.85 -1.53 2.78
C HIS A 250 39.25 -1.13 1.43
N PHE A 251 37.95 -0.86 1.53
CA PHE A 251 37.15 -0.11 0.58
C PHE A 251 36.50 1.03 1.36
N GLU A 252 36.62 2.27 0.89
CA GLU A 252 35.96 3.45 1.45
C GLU A 252 35.37 4.30 0.33
N VAL A 253 34.05 4.46 0.33
CA VAL A 253 33.32 5.26 -0.66
C VAL A 253 32.46 6.31 0.02
N THR A 254 32.31 7.44 -0.66
CA THR A 254 31.57 8.61 -0.18
C THR A 254 30.49 8.97 -1.20
N PHE A 255 29.25 9.07 -0.75
CA PHE A 255 28.07 9.15 -1.59
C PHE A 255 27.00 10.07 -0.97
N ASP A 256 26.08 10.58 -1.78
CA ASP A 256 24.95 11.37 -1.30
C ASP A 256 23.69 10.49 -1.15
N ALA A 257 23.13 10.43 0.06
CA ALA A 257 21.84 9.81 0.31
C ALA A 257 20.71 10.83 0.10
N PRO A 258 19.59 10.47 -0.57
CA PRO A 258 18.53 11.42 -0.90
C PRO A 258 17.71 11.90 0.33
N ALA A 259 17.83 11.23 1.47
CA ALA A 259 17.19 11.57 2.73
C ALA A 259 18.06 11.09 3.91
N ALA A 260 17.73 11.57 5.12
CA ALA A 260 18.25 10.99 6.36
C ALA A 260 17.35 9.85 6.84
N GLY A 261 17.93 8.82 7.47
CA GLY A 261 17.19 7.74 8.11
C GLY A 261 17.90 6.39 8.08
N ARG A 262 17.14 5.33 8.35
CA ARG A 262 17.61 3.94 8.46
C ARG A 262 17.64 3.25 7.09
N TYR A 263 18.71 2.53 6.80
CA TYR A 263 18.87 1.76 5.56
C TYR A 263 19.41 0.36 5.86
N ILE A 264 18.91 -0.68 5.18
CA ILE A 264 19.62 -1.97 5.14
C ILE A 264 20.77 -1.82 4.15
N LEU A 265 21.99 -2.07 4.62
CA LEU A 265 23.16 -2.23 3.77
C LEU A 265 23.18 -3.66 3.22
N ALA A 266 23.42 -3.81 1.93
CA ALA A 266 23.82 -5.06 1.32
C ALA A 266 25.06 -4.84 0.44
N ALA A 267 26.00 -5.78 0.47
CA ALA A 267 27.16 -5.79 -0.43
C ALA A 267 26.98 -6.88 -1.48
N ARG A 268 27.08 -6.56 -2.77
CA ARG A 268 27.20 -7.55 -3.84
C ARG A 268 28.67 -7.92 -4.00
N TYR A 269 28.97 -9.21 -3.90
CA TYR A 269 30.34 -9.71 -3.80
C TYR A 269 30.52 -11.09 -4.42
N ALA A 270 31.77 -11.45 -4.71
CA ALA A 270 32.20 -12.79 -5.06
C ALA A 270 33.38 -13.22 -4.18
N GLN A 271 33.40 -14.49 -3.78
CA GLN A 271 34.42 -15.12 -2.96
C GLN A 271 34.58 -16.59 -3.40
N GLY A 272 35.35 -16.81 -4.46
CA GLY A 272 35.52 -18.12 -5.10
C GLY A 272 36.47 -19.08 -4.39
N LYS A 273 36.98 -18.72 -3.21
CA LYS A 273 37.73 -19.60 -2.30
C LYS A 273 36.83 -20.14 -1.18
N PRO A 274 37.19 -21.26 -0.52
CA PRO A 274 36.43 -21.83 0.59
C PRO A 274 36.60 -21.11 1.95
N ASP A 275 37.39 -20.03 2.06
CA ASP A 275 37.45 -19.20 3.27
C ASP A 275 36.28 -18.20 3.36
N THR A 276 35.78 -17.96 4.56
CA THR A 276 34.91 -16.81 4.85
C THR A 276 35.80 -15.60 5.14
N ARG A 277 35.69 -14.54 4.34
CA ARG A 277 36.37 -13.26 4.61
C ARG A 277 35.49 -12.40 5.52
N VAL A 278 36.07 -11.57 6.38
CA VAL A 278 35.31 -10.78 7.37
C VAL A 278 35.81 -9.34 7.38
N ALA A 279 34.88 -8.38 7.49
CA ALA A 279 35.18 -6.96 7.54
C ALA A 279 34.51 -6.25 8.73
N GLU A 280 35.18 -5.25 9.29
CA GLU A 280 34.52 -4.21 10.08
C GLU A 280 33.85 -3.21 9.12
N VAL A 281 32.57 -2.93 9.32
CA VAL A 281 31.82 -1.90 8.61
C VAL A 281 31.68 -0.66 9.49
N ARG A 282 32.13 0.48 8.95
CA ARG A 282 31.87 1.81 9.50
C ARG A 282 30.99 2.63 8.58
N VAL A 283 30.04 3.35 9.16
CA VAL A 283 29.24 4.36 8.46
C VAL A 283 29.44 5.69 9.19
N ASN A 284 29.83 6.72 8.45
CA ASN A 284 30.13 8.06 8.98
C ASN A 284 31.17 8.08 10.14
N GLY A 285 32.02 7.05 10.24
CA GLY A 285 33.06 6.86 11.26
C GLY A 285 32.69 5.90 12.39
N GLU A 286 31.40 5.69 12.64
CA GLU A 286 30.88 4.79 13.68
C GLU A 286 30.87 3.34 13.21
N VAL A 287 31.21 2.38 14.08
CA VAL A 287 31.12 0.95 13.77
C VAL A 287 29.66 0.53 13.79
N THR A 288 29.11 0.19 12.62
CA THR A 288 27.75 -0.32 12.52
C THR A 288 27.70 -1.85 12.63
N GLU A 289 28.76 -2.53 12.19
CA GLU A 289 28.86 -3.99 12.22
C GLU A 289 30.33 -4.42 12.32
N ALA A 290 30.70 -5.12 13.39
CA ALA A 290 32.10 -5.48 13.67
C ALA A 290 32.57 -6.72 12.89
N GLU A 291 31.65 -7.62 12.54
CA GLU A 291 31.93 -8.90 11.88
C GLU A 291 31.01 -9.10 10.67
N PHE A 292 31.13 -8.24 9.66
CA PHE A 292 30.41 -8.38 8.39
C PHE A 292 31.09 -9.47 7.55
N ALA A 293 30.51 -10.67 7.58
CA ALA A 293 31.09 -11.86 6.95
C ALA A 293 30.71 -12.00 5.46
N PHE A 294 31.66 -12.47 4.67
CA PHE A 294 31.54 -12.82 3.26
C PHE A 294 31.83 -14.33 3.10
N PRO A 295 30.81 -15.21 3.21
CA PRO A 295 30.96 -16.64 2.96
C PRO A 295 31.44 -16.98 1.55
N PRO A 296 31.96 -18.21 1.32
CA PRO A 296 32.26 -18.71 -0.02
C PRO A 296 31.07 -18.64 -0.98
N THR A 297 31.26 -18.05 -2.16
CA THR A 297 30.28 -18.02 -3.25
C THR A 297 30.44 -19.19 -4.23
N ARG A 298 31.30 -20.18 -3.89
CA ARG A 298 31.73 -21.33 -4.72
C ARG A 298 32.56 -20.96 -5.95
N PHE A 299 32.16 -19.95 -6.72
CA PHE A 299 32.92 -19.45 -7.88
C PHE A 299 33.07 -17.92 -7.84
N TRP A 300 34.14 -17.43 -8.47
CA TRP A 300 34.40 -15.99 -8.59
C TRP A 300 33.44 -15.24 -9.54
N THR A 301 32.67 -15.97 -10.34
CA THR A 301 31.57 -15.46 -11.18
C THR A 301 30.24 -15.31 -10.44
N ASP A 302 30.14 -15.85 -9.22
CA ASP A 302 28.88 -16.06 -8.53
C ASP A 302 28.62 -14.89 -7.58
N TRP A 303 28.22 -13.76 -8.16
CA TRP A 303 28.03 -12.49 -7.48
C TRP A 303 26.71 -12.41 -6.69
N VAL A 304 26.77 -12.80 -5.41
CA VAL A 304 25.63 -12.81 -4.48
C VAL A 304 25.60 -11.56 -3.59
N TYR A 305 24.51 -11.34 -2.86
CA TYR A 305 24.43 -10.31 -1.82
C TYR A 305 24.63 -10.93 -0.43
N VAL A 306 25.31 -10.19 0.46
CA VAL A 306 25.18 -10.33 1.93
C VAL A 306 24.64 -9.03 2.51
N THR A 307 23.78 -9.13 3.53
CA THR A 307 23.05 -8.01 4.15
C THR A 307 23.50 -7.77 5.59
N SER A 308 23.52 -6.52 6.03
CA SER A 308 23.83 -6.15 7.41
C SER A 308 22.81 -6.72 8.41
N SER A 309 23.26 -7.19 9.57
CA SER A 309 22.36 -7.75 10.60
C SER A 309 21.44 -6.70 11.24
N ARG A 310 21.75 -5.41 11.05
CA ARG A 310 20.97 -4.25 11.52
C ARG A 310 20.93 -3.15 10.45
N PRO A 311 19.90 -2.29 10.42
CA PRO A 311 19.93 -1.08 9.61
C PRO A 311 21.01 -0.10 10.07
N VAL A 312 21.65 0.57 9.13
CA VAL A 312 22.60 1.67 9.35
C VAL A 312 21.91 3.03 9.24
N GLU A 313 22.38 4.03 9.97
CA GLU A 313 21.85 5.40 9.92
C GLU A 313 22.62 6.25 8.90
N LEU A 314 21.90 6.80 7.91
CA LEU A 314 22.43 7.75 6.94
C LEU A 314 21.90 9.17 7.20
N LYS A 315 22.75 10.16 6.91
CA LYS A 315 22.42 11.59 6.92
C LYS A 315 21.89 12.00 5.53
N ALA A 316 21.09 13.05 5.44
CA ALA A 316 20.71 13.60 4.14
C ALA A 316 21.94 14.23 3.45
N GLY A 317 22.12 13.95 2.16
CA GLY A 317 23.35 14.29 1.45
C GLY A 317 24.53 13.39 1.85
N LYS A 318 25.69 13.99 2.06
CA LYS A 318 26.97 13.29 2.06
C LYS A 318 27.17 12.33 3.24
N ASN A 319 27.39 11.06 2.91
CA ASN A 319 27.78 9.98 3.82
C ASN A 319 29.07 9.32 3.35
N THR A 320 29.76 8.63 4.25
CA THR A 320 30.91 7.76 3.95
C THR A 320 30.69 6.38 4.55
N VAL A 321 30.99 5.33 3.80
CA VAL A 321 31.02 3.94 4.29
C VAL A 321 32.41 3.35 4.05
N ARG A 322 32.92 2.62 5.04
CA ARG A 322 34.21 1.93 5.00
C ARG A 322 34.04 0.47 5.39
N LEU A 323 34.53 -0.44 4.56
CA LEU A 323 34.74 -1.85 4.88
C LEU A 323 36.23 -2.06 5.08
N THR A 324 36.64 -2.66 6.21
CA THR A 324 38.06 -2.94 6.52
C THR A 324 38.25 -4.42 6.88
N ALA A 325 39.13 -5.12 6.16
CA ALA A 325 39.38 -6.54 6.31
C ALA A 325 39.97 -6.90 7.68
N ALA A 326 39.29 -7.80 8.40
CA ALA A 326 39.73 -8.37 9.67
C ALA A 326 40.64 -9.61 9.49
N THR A 327 40.63 -10.24 8.31
CA THR A 327 41.40 -11.46 8.02
C THR A 327 42.60 -11.20 7.12
N ALA A 328 43.61 -12.08 7.19
CA ALA A 328 44.82 -11.97 6.36
C ALA A 328 44.57 -12.18 4.86
N GLU A 329 43.41 -12.72 4.50
CA GLU A 329 42.98 -12.91 3.11
C GLU A 329 42.38 -11.64 2.48
N GLY A 330 42.19 -10.55 3.23
CA GLY A 330 41.63 -9.30 2.70
C GLY A 330 40.09 -9.29 2.65
N LEU A 331 39.53 -8.41 1.81
CA LEU A 331 38.08 -8.40 1.53
C LEU A 331 37.73 -9.46 0.48
N ALA A 332 36.46 -9.84 0.40
CA ALA A 332 35.94 -10.49 -0.82
C ALA A 332 35.93 -9.48 -1.99
N ASN A 333 35.81 -9.96 -3.22
CA ASN A 333 35.72 -9.07 -4.38
C ASN A 333 34.37 -8.35 -4.34
N LEU A 334 34.37 -7.01 -4.45
CA LEU A 334 33.18 -6.18 -4.28
C LEU A 334 32.75 -5.56 -5.60
N ASP A 335 31.48 -5.70 -5.95
CA ASP A 335 30.85 -5.14 -7.14
C ASP A 335 30.17 -3.81 -6.79
N HIS A 336 29.21 -3.82 -5.87
CA HIS A 336 28.60 -2.59 -5.37
C HIS A 336 28.01 -2.75 -3.96
N LEU A 337 27.79 -1.61 -3.29
CA LEU A 337 26.94 -1.54 -2.10
C LEU A 337 25.54 -1.04 -2.45
N LYS A 338 24.55 -1.59 -1.76
CA LYS A 338 23.13 -1.26 -1.91
C LYS A 338 22.55 -0.86 -0.57
N PHE A 339 22.11 0.38 -0.45
CA PHE A 339 21.42 0.92 0.73
C PHE A 339 19.93 0.99 0.43
N THR A 340 19.14 0.08 1.01
CA THR A 340 17.69 0.04 0.84
C THR A 340 17.02 0.82 1.98
N PRO A 341 16.25 1.90 1.71
CA PRO A 341 15.55 2.65 2.76
C PRO A 341 14.66 1.73 3.60
N VAL A 342 14.76 1.83 4.91
CA VAL A 342 13.83 1.21 5.87
C VAL A 342 12.80 2.27 6.23
N PRO A 343 11.52 2.12 5.82
CA PRO A 343 10.47 3.03 6.26
C PRO A 343 10.42 3.09 7.79
N ALA A 344 10.15 4.27 8.36
CA ALA A 344 9.82 4.37 9.77
C ALA A 344 8.63 3.45 10.05
N SER A 345 8.87 2.36 10.79
CA SER A 345 8.00 1.20 10.74
C SER A 345 6.54 1.55 11.04
N THR A 346 5.61 1.01 10.25
CA THR A 346 4.17 1.10 10.54
C THR A 346 3.69 -0.03 11.45
N ALA A 347 4.62 -0.84 12.00
CA ALA A 347 4.32 -1.87 12.96
C ALA A 347 3.51 -1.31 14.15
N PRO A 348 2.34 -1.90 14.45
CA PRO A 348 1.53 -1.48 15.59
C PRO A 348 2.14 -1.89 16.93
N VAL A 349 2.94 -2.98 16.98
CA VAL A 349 3.68 -3.41 18.18
C VAL A 349 5.19 -3.23 17.97
N ARG A 350 5.88 -2.68 18.95
CA ARG A 350 7.35 -2.53 18.97
C ARG A 350 7.92 -2.87 20.34
N LEU A 351 9.15 -3.36 20.37
CA LEU A 351 9.93 -3.64 21.56
C LEU A 351 11.28 -2.95 21.46
N SER A 352 11.73 -2.35 22.57
CA SER A 352 13.05 -1.75 22.75
C SER A 352 13.59 -2.09 24.13
N GLU A 353 14.92 -2.09 24.32
CA GLU A 353 15.52 -2.17 25.66
C GLU A 353 15.71 -0.76 26.24
N VAL A 354 15.33 -0.58 27.50
CA VAL A 354 15.42 0.68 28.24
C VAL A 354 15.78 0.42 29.70
N THR A 355 16.28 1.45 30.39
CA THR A 355 16.27 1.49 31.86
C THR A 355 15.00 2.20 32.32
N TRP A 356 14.15 1.52 33.10
CA TRP A 356 12.90 2.06 33.65
C TRP A 356 12.82 1.80 35.15
N GLY A 357 12.55 2.85 35.93
CA GLY A 357 12.59 2.76 37.40
C GLY A 357 13.95 2.31 37.97
N GLY A 358 15.05 2.55 37.26
CA GLY A 358 16.41 2.18 37.67
C GLY A 358 16.86 0.75 37.32
N VAL A 359 16.03 -0.05 36.66
CA VAL A 359 16.33 -1.43 36.23
C VAL A 359 16.15 -1.61 34.73
N GLY A 360 16.82 -2.61 34.15
CA GLY A 360 16.68 -2.93 32.73
C GLY A 360 15.34 -3.61 32.41
N CYS A 361 14.69 -3.13 31.36
CA CYS A 361 13.36 -3.56 30.94
C CYS A 361 13.29 -3.65 29.41
N TYR A 362 12.44 -4.55 28.91
CA TYR A 362 11.85 -4.39 27.59
C TYR A 362 10.70 -3.38 27.69
N LYS A 363 10.74 -2.30 26.92
CA LYS A 363 9.60 -1.40 26.68
C LYS A 363 8.86 -1.89 25.45
N ILE A 364 7.63 -2.37 25.64
CA ILE A 364 6.74 -2.85 24.57
C ILE A 364 5.63 -1.82 24.34
N GLU A 365 5.64 -1.20 23.18
CA GLU A 365 4.69 -0.16 22.76
C GLU A 365 3.61 -0.78 21.88
N THR A 366 2.34 -0.48 22.18
CA THR A 366 1.16 -0.95 21.43
C THR A 366 0.17 0.21 21.24
N PRO A 367 -0.83 0.11 20.33
CA PRO A 367 -1.84 1.16 20.16
C PRO A 367 -2.84 1.27 21.32
N MET A 368 -2.82 0.34 22.29
CA MET A 368 -3.65 0.38 23.49
C MET A 368 -2.93 0.92 24.75
N GLY A 369 -1.59 0.87 24.78
CA GLY A 369 -0.76 1.24 25.93
C GLY A 369 0.70 0.75 25.80
N THR A 370 1.53 1.03 26.82
CA THR A 370 2.95 0.61 26.87
C THR A 370 3.22 -0.27 28.09
N VAL A 371 3.80 -1.45 27.90
CA VAL A 371 4.32 -2.28 29.00
C VAL A 371 5.80 -2.04 29.19
N TYR A 372 6.25 -1.95 30.44
CA TYR A 372 7.66 -2.11 30.79
C TYR A 372 7.82 -3.45 31.49
N PHE A 373 8.49 -4.39 30.83
CA PHE A 373 8.71 -5.75 31.30
C PHE A 373 10.13 -5.86 31.87
N GLU A 374 10.25 -6.11 33.17
CA GLU A 374 11.54 -6.25 33.85
C GLU A 374 12.15 -7.62 33.49
N LYS A 375 13.44 -7.65 33.12
CA LYS A 375 14.04 -8.84 32.47
C LYS A 375 15.41 -9.29 32.99
N ASP A 376 16.05 -8.48 33.81
CA ASP A 376 17.44 -8.68 34.26
C ASP A 376 17.51 -9.19 35.71
N ASN A 377 18.70 -9.63 36.14
CA ASN A 377 18.99 -10.03 37.53
C ASN A 377 18.08 -11.14 38.13
N GLY A 378 17.54 -12.03 37.30
CA GLY A 378 16.68 -13.13 37.73
C GLY A 378 15.19 -12.77 37.87
N VAL A 379 14.79 -11.59 37.40
CA VAL A 379 13.42 -11.05 37.46
C VAL A 379 12.72 -11.24 36.11
N SER A 380 11.41 -11.46 36.15
CA SER A 380 10.51 -11.41 34.98
C SER A 380 9.18 -10.76 35.37
N GLY A 381 8.44 -10.21 34.40
CA GLY A 381 7.08 -9.70 34.58
C GLY A 381 6.90 -8.20 34.31
N PHE A 382 5.65 -7.75 34.35
CA PHE A 382 5.27 -6.37 34.05
C PHE A 382 5.55 -5.49 35.28
N LYS A 383 6.43 -4.51 35.11
CA LYS A 383 6.77 -3.49 36.12
C LYS A 383 5.85 -2.27 36.05
N SER A 384 5.42 -1.95 34.84
CA SER A 384 4.49 -0.86 34.53
C SER A 384 3.60 -1.28 33.37
N PHE A 385 2.33 -0.88 33.40
CA PHE A 385 1.43 -0.97 32.25
C PHE A 385 0.73 0.38 32.10
N VAL A 386 1.25 1.18 31.17
CA VAL A 386 0.91 2.59 31.00
C VAL A 386 -0.18 2.75 29.94
N ASP A 387 -1.26 3.44 30.27
CA ASP A 387 -2.35 3.72 29.33
C ASP A 387 -2.00 4.87 28.35
N ARG A 388 -2.91 5.19 27.42
CA ARG A 388 -2.68 6.24 26.40
C ARG A 388 -2.81 7.67 26.94
N ALA A 389 -3.24 7.85 28.19
CA ALA A 389 -3.20 9.13 28.89
C ALA A 389 -1.89 9.31 29.69
N GLY A 390 -1.08 8.26 29.83
CA GLY A 390 0.19 8.26 30.56
C GLY A 390 0.10 7.75 31.99
N ASN A 391 -1.06 7.20 32.40
CA ASN A 391 -1.22 6.64 33.75
C ASN A 391 -0.62 5.23 33.81
N ASP A 392 0.19 4.92 34.81
CA ASP A 392 0.75 3.58 35.02
C ASP A 392 -0.13 2.76 35.97
N TRP A 393 -0.89 1.80 35.41
CA TRP A 393 -1.86 1.02 36.17
C TRP A 393 -1.24 -0.08 37.03
N ILE A 394 0.05 -0.40 36.85
CA ILE A 394 0.77 -1.31 37.74
C ILE A 394 1.60 -0.51 38.73
N ALA A 395 2.37 0.48 38.28
CA ALA A 395 3.22 1.34 39.12
C ALA A 395 3.96 0.56 40.22
N ALA A 396 4.88 -0.33 39.83
CA ALA A 396 5.60 -1.23 40.75
C ALA A 396 6.33 -0.54 41.92
N TYR A 397 6.46 0.79 41.93
CA TYR A 397 6.86 1.56 43.10
C TYR A 397 6.13 2.91 43.15
N MET A 398 5.58 3.27 44.32
CA MET A 398 5.01 4.60 44.59
C MET A 398 5.42 5.10 45.99
N PRO A 399 5.84 6.38 46.14
CA PRO A 399 6.04 7.00 47.46
C PRO A 399 4.70 7.29 48.18
N PRO A 400 4.68 7.35 49.53
CA PRO A 400 5.76 6.98 50.46
C PRO A 400 5.80 5.44 50.67
N GLY A 401 6.94 4.82 50.39
CA GLY A 401 7.05 3.36 50.25
C GLY A 401 8.11 2.64 51.09
N PRO A 402 8.04 2.64 52.44
CA PRO A 402 8.79 1.69 53.26
C PRO A 402 7.97 0.40 53.44
N ASN A 403 8.24 -0.65 52.63
CA ASN A 403 7.95 -2.07 52.95
C ASN A 403 8.35 -3.11 51.88
N GLY A 404 8.65 -2.72 50.63
CA GLY A 404 8.95 -3.69 49.56
C GLY A 404 7.72 -4.29 48.86
N ASP A 405 6.59 -3.58 48.95
CA ASP A 405 5.35 -3.81 48.18
C ASP A 405 5.58 -3.44 46.69
N PHE A 406 6.38 -4.24 45.99
CA PHE A 406 6.43 -4.21 44.52
C PHE A 406 5.12 -4.75 43.97
N ARG A 407 4.50 -4.04 43.03
CA ARG A 407 3.34 -4.50 42.26
C ARG A 407 3.80 -5.15 40.96
N GLY A 408 2.97 -6.01 40.36
CA GLY A 408 3.29 -6.61 39.06
C GLY A 408 2.18 -7.46 38.46
N PHE A 409 2.49 -8.05 37.30
CA PHE A 409 1.70 -9.07 36.62
C PHE A 409 2.59 -9.91 35.67
N PRO A 410 2.34 -11.22 35.50
CA PRO A 410 1.50 -12.10 36.31
C PRO A 410 2.30 -12.63 37.50
N ASN A 411 2.13 -12.01 38.67
CA ASN A 411 2.85 -12.42 39.87
C ASN A 411 2.41 -13.87 40.22
N SER A 412 3.38 -14.76 40.48
CA SER A 412 3.08 -16.17 40.68
C SER A 412 4.03 -16.85 41.69
N VAL A 413 3.87 -18.17 41.86
CA VAL A 413 4.60 -18.97 42.85
C VAL A 413 6.12 -18.81 42.69
N GLY A 414 6.83 -18.70 43.83
CA GLY A 414 8.29 -18.52 43.84
C GLY A 414 8.77 -17.15 43.35
N ASN A 415 7.90 -16.14 43.29
CA ASN A 415 8.12 -14.83 42.65
C ASN A 415 8.30 -14.92 41.12
N PHE A 416 7.87 -16.00 40.47
CA PHE A 416 7.89 -16.06 39.01
C PHE A 416 6.91 -15.02 38.42
N GLY A 417 7.31 -14.31 37.37
CA GLY A 417 6.51 -13.22 36.78
C GLY A 417 6.32 -11.98 37.67
N HIS A 418 7.06 -11.87 38.78
CA HIS A 418 6.95 -10.78 39.74
C HIS A 418 8.04 -9.72 39.57
N ALA A 419 7.68 -8.55 39.04
CA ALA A 419 8.60 -7.41 38.92
C ALA A 419 9.23 -7.03 40.28
N GLY A 420 10.48 -6.57 40.26
CA GLY A 420 11.29 -6.29 41.44
C GLY A 420 11.68 -7.49 42.33
N ARG A 421 11.29 -8.74 42.00
CA ARG A 421 11.60 -9.93 42.82
C ARG A 421 12.29 -11.03 42.01
N ASN A 422 13.45 -11.45 42.48
CA ASN A 422 14.26 -12.49 41.84
C ASN A 422 13.63 -13.89 42.07
N SER A 423 13.42 -14.62 40.98
CA SER A 423 12.92 -16.00 40.94
C SER A 423 13.82 -16.94 40.13
N GLY A 424 15.07 -16.52 39.88
CA GLY A 424 15.99 -17.19 38.97
C GLY A 424 15.54 -17.14 37.50
N SER A 425 14.63 -16.23 37.15
CA SER A 425 14.01 -16.18 35.83
C SER A 425 14.92 -15.50 34.81
N THR A 426 15.01 -16.09 33.62
CA THR A 426 15.55 -15.43 32.41
C THR A 426 14.40 -15.11 31.46
N THR A 427 14.54 -14.07 30.64
CA THR A 427 13.56 -13.70 29.61
C THR A 427 14.26 -13.50 28.27
N LYS A 428 13.66 -13.98 27.18
CA LYS A 428 14.19 -13.84 25.80
C LYS A 428 13.10 -13.33 24.84
N VAL A 429 13.51 -12.63 23.78
CA VAL A 429 12.65 -12.33 22.63
C VAL A 429 12.61 -13.56 21.71
N ILE A 430 11.43 -14.03 21.34
CA ILE A 430 11.28 -15.14 20.38
C ILE A 430 11.52 -14.63 18.96
N ASP A 431 12.20 -15.45 18.16
CA ASP A 431 12.58 -15.20 16.76
C ASP A 431 13.34 -13.87 16.50
N GLY A 432 13.85 -13.23 17.56
CA GLY A 432 14.45 -11.90 17.51
C GLY A 432 13.49 -10.78 17.09
N ARG A 433 12.17 -11.04 17.01
CA ARG A 433 11.20 -10.10 16.44
C ARG A 433 10.94 -8.93 17.40
N THR A 434 11.55 -7.78 17.13
CA THR A 434 11.36 -6.55 17.91
C THR A 434 10.21 -5.66 17.41
N GLU A 435 9.61 -5.93 16.24
CA GLU A 435 8.45 -5.17 15.75
C GLU A 435 7.53 -6.00 14.83
N GLY A 436 6.25 -5.60 14.78
CA GLY A 436 5.27 -6.13 13.83
C GLY A 436 3.82 -6.09 14.33
N ASP A 437 3.00 -7.00 13.79
CA ASP A 437 1.61 -7.24 14.20
C ASP A 437 1.50 -7.94 15.56
N HIS A 438 2.62 -8.48 16.05
CA HIS A 438 2.84 -8.87 17.43
C HIS A 438 4.35 -8.95 17.73
N VAL A 439 4.70 -8.97 19.01
CA VAL A 439 6.02 -9.34 19.54
C VAL A 439 5.81 -10.44 20.59
N ILE A 440 6.76 -11.37 20.72
CA ILE A 440 6.66 -12.49 21.66
C ILE A 440 7.87 -12.50 22.61
N LEU A 441 7.62 -12.51 23.91
CA LEU A 441 8.62 -12.79 24.95
C LEU A 441 8.39 -14.18 25.55
N GLU A 442 9.43 -14.80 26.05
CA GLU A 442 9.33 -16.01 26.89
C GLU A 442 10.21 -15.87 28.13
N SER A 443 9.61 -16.07 29.30
CA SER A 443 10.32 -16.15 30.57
C SER A 443 10.34 -17.59 31.07
N SER A 444 11.47 -18.01 31.65
CA SER A 444 11.63 -19.35 32.24
C SER A 444 12.48 -19.31 33.51
N ASN A 445 12.21 -20.24 34.43
CA ASN A 445 13.16 -20.64 35.48
C ASN A 445 13.22 -22.18 35.57
N ALA A 446 13.58 -22.75 36.72
CA ALA A 446 13.60 -24.21 36.91
C ALA A 446 12.20 -24.86 36.80
N ASP A 447 11.16 -24.17 37.28
CA ASP A 447 9.85 -24.74 37.57
C ASP A 447 8.76 -24.29 36.58
N PHE A 448 8.88 -23.07 36.02
CA PHE A 448 7.89 -22.46 35.13
C PHE A 448 8.49 -22.01 33.79
N THR A 449 7.65 -21.96 32.75
CA THR A 449 7.88 -21.25 31.49
C THR A 449 6.59 -20.60 31.02
N PHE A 450 6.55 -19.27 30.97
CA PHE A 450 5.42 -18.48 30.46
C PHE A 450 5.85 -17.72 29.20
N GLN A 451 4.97 -17.64 28.21
CA GLN A 451 5.20 -16.95 26.94
C GLN A 451 4.14 -15.85 26.73
N TYR A 452 4.59 -14.66 26.36
CA TYR A 452 3.81 -13.41 26.35
C TYR A 452 3.71 -12.90 24.91
N TRP A 453 2.52 -12.94 24.33
CA TRP A 453 2.22 -12.48 22.98
C TRP A 453 1.59 -11.10 23.05
N PHE A 454 2.36 -10.07 22.70
CA PHE A 454 1.93 -8.68 22.70
C PHE A 454 1.29 -8.34 21.35
N PHE A 455 -0.03 -8.14 21.32
CA PHE A 455 -0.80 -7.73 20.15
C PHE A 455 -1.22 -6.26 20.24
N PRO A 456 -1.70 -5.66 19.13
CA PRO A 456 -2.24 -4.30 19.11
C PRO A 456 -3.45 -4.04 20.02
N ASP A 457 -4.24 -5.08 20.34
CA ASP A 457 -5.52 -4.96 21.05
C ASP A 457 -5.62 -5.79 22.36
N ARG A 458 -4.56 -6.53 22.71
CA ARG A 458 -4.42 -7.36 23.92
C ARG A 458 -3.00 -7.87 24.11
N ILE A 459 -2.71 -8.48 25.25
CA ILE A 459 -1.55 -9.34 25.48
C ILE A 459 -2.07 -10.71 25.93
N ALA A 460 -1.62 -11.79 25.31
CA ALA A 460 -1.96 -13.15 25.70
C ALA A 460 -0.76 -13.84 26.35
N VAL A 461 -0.94 -14.34 27.57
CA VAL A 461 0.06 -15.06 28.37
C VAL A 461 -0.28 -16.54 28.36
N LYS A 462 0.61 -17.35 27.78
CA LYS A 462 0.50 -18.81 27.75
C LYS A 462 1.43 -19.44 28.77
N VAL A 463 0.91 -20.34 29.60
CA VAL A 463 1.77 -21.27 30.35
C VAL A 463 2.19 -22.38 29.39
N LEU A 464 3.49 -22.54 29.16
CA LEU A 464 4.04 -23.66 28.37
C LEU A 464 4.44 -24.83 29.26
N ARG A 465 4.88 -24.52 30.49
CA ARG A 465 5.32 -25.47 31.52
C ARG A 465 5.05 -24.90 32.90
N SER A 466 4.52 -25.73 33.80
CA SER A 466 4.53 -25.52 35.25
C SER A 466 5.06 -26.75 35.97
N LYS A 467 5.28 -26.62 37.28
CA LYS A 467 5.65 -27.71 38.17
C LYS A 467 4.94 -27.52 39.51
N GLY A 468 3.70 -28.01 39.55
CA GLY A 468 2.72 -27.67 40.59
C GLY A 468 1.88 -26.46 40.19
N ASP A 469 1.11 -25.99 41.15
CA ASP A 469 0.04 -25.01 40.95
C ASP A 469 0.60 -23.59 40.77
N TYR A 470 -0.14 -22.75 40.07
CA TYR A 470 0.20 -21.34 39.82
C TYR A 470 -1.05 -20.46 39.84
N CYS A 471 -0.84 -19.15 39.85
CA CYS A 471 -1.90 -18.16 39.69
C CYS A 471 -1.49 -17.08 38.68
N PHE A 472 -2.47 -16.35 38.14
CA PHE A 472 -2.26 -15.08 37.47
C PHE A 472 -2.68 -13.96 38.43
N LEU A 473 -1.76 -13.47 39.27
CA LEU A 473 -2.02 -12.31 40.13
C LEU A 473 -1.65 -11.00 39.42
N LEU A 474 -2.61 -10.07 39.42
CA LEU A 474 -2.43 -8.67 39.08
C LEU A 474 -2.47 -7.84 40.38
N GLU A 475 -1.45 -7.02 40.60
CA GLU A 475 -1.42 -6.01 41.66
C GLU A 475 -1.36 -4.64 40.99
N THR A 476 -2.31 -3.74 41.33
CA THR A 476 -2.64 -2.60 40.47
C THR A 476 -3.12 -1.37 41.25
N VAL A 477 -2.99 -0.20 40.61
CA VAL A 477 -3.55 1.09 41.02
C VAL A 477 -4.33 1.63 39.82
N ALA A 478 -5.67 1.62 39.86
CA ALA A 478 -6.46 1.92 38.67
C ALA A 478 -6.34 3.42 38.31
N GLY A 479 -6.27 3.74 37.03
CA GLY A 479 -5.99 5.11 36.59
C GLY A 479 -4.64 5.69 37.06
N GLY A 480 -3.73 4.87 37.62
CA GLY A 480 -2.42 5.30 38.11
C GLY A 480 -2.37 5.79 39.57
N THR A 481 -3.49 5.74 40.31
CA THR A 481 -3.54 6.06 41.74
C THR A 481 -4.34 5.02 42.52
N ALA A 482 -4.15 4.95 43.83
CA ALA A 482 -4.95 4.09 44.71
C ALA A 482 -6.18 4.89 45.17
N ASP A 483 -7.28 4.79 44.42
CA ASP A 483 -8.47 5.62 44.63
C ASP A 483 -9.62 4.83 45.26
N ALA A 484 -10.27 5.45 46.25
CA ALA A 484 -11.41 4.84 46.93
C ALA A 484 -12.59 4.51 45.99
N ALA A 485 -12.66 5.16 44.82
CA ALA A 485 -13.67 4.96 43.79
C ALA A 485 -13.31 3.88 42.73
N ASP A 486 -12.11 3.31 42.80
CA ASP A 486 -11.66 2.24 41.89
C ASP A 486 -12.59 1.04 42.00
N TYR A 487 -12.89 0.43 40.86
CA TYR A 487 -13.93 -0.59 40.74
C TYR A 487 -13.56 -1.68 39.74
N PHE A 488 -14.25 -2.81 39.84
CA PHE A 488 -14.26 -3.85 38.81
C PHE A 488 -15.68 -4.17 38.35
N VAL A 489 -15.78 -4.82 37.20
CA VAL A 489 -17.01 -5.36 36.61
C VAL A 489 -16.70 -6.73 36.03
N ALA A 490 -17.42 -7.77 36.48
CA ALA A 490 -17.29 -9.13 35.96
C ALA A 490 -18.23 -9.34 34.76
N ALA A 491 -18.29 -10.57 34.22
CA ALA A 491 -19.16 -10.95 33.10
C ALA A 491 -20.67 -10.69 33.31
N ASP A 492 -21.11 -10.44 34.55
CA ASP A 492 -22.50 -10.09 34.89
C ASP A 492 -22.86 -8.59 34.73
N GLY A 493 -21.88 -7.74 34.40
CA GLY A 493 -22.08 -6.30 34.25
C GLY A 493 -22.24 -5.51 35.55
N VAL A 494 -22.15 -6.16 36.73
CA VAL A 494 -22.36 -5.49 38.02
C VAL A 494 -21.05 -4.88 38.53
N LYS A 495 -21.04 -3.55 38.63
CA LYS A 495 -19.92 -2.76 39.16
C LYS A 495 -19.76 -2.96 40.67
N ARG A 496 -18.53 -3.29 41.09
CA ARG A 496 -18.16 -3.64 42.47
C ARG A 496 -16.88 -2.91 42.92
N ILE A 497 -16.72 -2.76 44.24
CA ILE A 497 -15.47 -2.32 44.88
C ILE A 497 -14.78 -3.57 45.44
N PRO A 498 -13.46 -3.78 45.28
CA PRO A 498 -12.75 -4.95 45.82
C PRO A 498 -12.84 -5.07 47.34
N ARG A 499 -13.13 -6.28 47.84
CA ARG A 499 -13.36 -6.55 49.27
C ARG A 499 -12.98 -7.95 49.76
N GLY A 500 -12.85 -8.97 48.90
CA GLY A 500 -12.59 -10.36 49.33
C GLY A 500 -12.74 -11.37 48.18
N GLU A 501 -12.94 -12.64 48.49
CA GLU A 501 -13.10 -13.70 47.47
C GLU A 501 -14.14 -13.30 46.40
N PHE A 502 -13.86 -13.61 45.14
CA PHE A 502 -14.88 -13.46 44.10
C PHE A 502 -16.01 -14.48 44.37
N PRO A 503 -17.28 -14.09 44.23
CA PRO A 503 -18.31 -15.08 43.93
C PRO A 503 -17.95 -15.70 42.57
N ASP A 504 -17.90 -17.01 42.50
CA ASP A 504 -17.55 -17.77 41.29
C ASP A 504 -18.36 -17.30 40.05
N PHE A 505 -17.68 -17.17 38.90
CA PHE A 505 -18.19 -16.47 37.73
C PHE A 505 -17.62 -17.01 36.40
N SER A 506 -18.42 -17.81 35.69
CA SER A 506 -18.17 -18.19 34.29
C SER A 506 -18.93 -17.26 33.33
N PRO A 507 -18.35 -16.87 32.17
CA PRO A 507 -16.95 -17.09 31.78
C PRO A 507 -15.99 -16.17 32.55
N GLU A 508 -14.78 -16.67 32.81
CA GLU A 508 -13.82 -16.04 33.73
C GLU A 508 -13.13 -14.79 33.15
N TRP A 509 -13.81 -13.65 33.20
CA TRP A 509 -13.25 -12.34 32.88
C TRP A 509 -13.87 -11.17 33.66
N PHE A 510 -13.05 -10.12 33.83
CA PHE A 510 -13.48 -8.86 34.42
C PHE A 510 -12.68 -7.68 33.85
N TYR A 511 -13.15 -6.46 34.09
CA TYR A 511 -12.38 -5.24 33.84
C TYR A 511 -12.42 -4.28 35.03
N ILE A 512 -11.32 -3.56 35.19
CA ILE A 512 -11.01 -2.65 36.29
C ILE A 512 -11.05 -1.21 35.75
N GLY A 513 -11.54 -0.26 36.54
CA GLY A 513 -11.59 1.15 36.17
C GLY A 513 -11.48 2.11 37.35
N ASP A 514 -10.95 3.30 37.07
CA ASP A 514 -11.09 4.53 37.85
C ASP A 514 -12.11 5.43 37.12
N PRO A 515 -13.12 6.02 37.78
CA PRO A 515 -14.03 6.98 37.16
C PRO A 515 -13.40 8.21 36.48
N LYS A 516 -12.12 8.53 36.75
CA LYS A 516 -11.38 9.62 36.06
C LYS A 516 -10.67 9.13 34.79
N ALA A 517 -10.40 7.83 34.67
CA ALA A 517 -9.63 7.26 33.59
C ALA A 517 -10.43 7.15 32.28
N LYS A 518 -9.74 7.27 31.14
CA LYS A 518 -10.35 7.15 29.80
C LYS A 518 -10.36 5.72 29.26
N GLN A 519 -9.67 4.82 29.94
CA GLN A 519 -9.56 3.41 29.59
C GLN A 519 -9.90 2.54 30.80
N VAL A 520 -10.24 1.28 30.56
CA VAL A 520 -10.39 0.22 31.56
C VAL A 520 -9.41 -0.91 31.25
N LEU A 521 -8.83 -1.49 32.30
CA LEU A 521 -7.91 -2.62 32.23
C LEU A 521 -8.71 -3.92 32.33
N PHE A 522 -8.81 -4.69 31.25
CA PHE A 522 -9.47 -6.01 31.27
C PHE A 522 -8.47 -7.12 31.53
N ILE A 523 -8.95 -8.20 32.15
CA ILE A 523 -8.23 -9.46 32.30
C ILE A 523 -9.22 -10.63 32.20
N ALA A 524 -8.81 -11.70 31.52
CA ALA A 524 -9.64 -12.87 31.22
C ALA A 524 -8.80 -14.16 31.25
N LYS A 525 -9.41 -15.32 31.53
CA LYS A 525 -8.79 -16.65 31.52
C LYS A 525 -9.53 -17.60 30.57
N SER A 526 -8.81 -18.57 30.00
CA SER A 526 -9.36 -19.77 29.36
C SER A 526 -8.43 -20.97 29.63
N PRO A 527 -8.96 -22.20 29.85
CA PRO A 527 -10.38 -22.52 30.04
C PRO A 527 -10.97 -21.89 31.32
N ASP A 528 -12.29 -21.94 31.46
CA ASP A 528 -12.95 -21.81 32.77
C ASP A 528 -12.60 -23.05 33.63
N ASP A 529 -12.40 -22.89 34.94
CA ASP A 529 -12.14 -23.99 35.89
C ASP A 529 -12.76 -23.74 37.29
N ASP A 530 -12.62 -24.70 38.20
CA ASP A 530 -13.09 -24.61 39.60
C ASP A 530 -12.02 -23.97 40.56
N ALA A 531 -11.02 -23.27 40.04
CA ALA A 531 -9.95 -22.69 40.87
C ALA A 531 -10.42 -21.43 41.62
N PRO A 532 -9.89 -21.17 42.83
CA PRO A 532 -10.36 -20.05 43.63
C PRO A 532 -9.89 -18.71 43.04
N ASN A 533 -10.78 -17.73 43.04
CA ASN A 533 -10.53 -16.39 42.49
C ASN A 533 -10.64 -15.32 43.59
N GLU A 534 -9.71 -14.36 43.62
CA GLU A 534 -9.62 -13.32 44.66
C GLU A 534 -9.68 -11.90 44.08
N ASN A 535 -10.41 -11.01 44.75
CA ASN A 535 -10.16 -9.57 44.71
C ASN A 535 -9.82 -9.05 46.13
N HIS A 536 -8.88 -8.14 46.29
CA HIS A 536 -8.57 -7.56 47.60
C HIS A 536 -8.13 -6.10 47.51
N ARG A 537 -8.81 -5.20 48.21
CA ARG A 537 -8.33 -3.83 48.43
C ARG A 537 -7.40 -3.79 49.63
N GLN A 538 -6.11 -3.62 49.38
CA GLN A 538 -5.12 -3.53 50.44
C GLN A 538 -5.13 -2.13 51.07
N ILE A 539 -5.48 -2.07 52.36
CA ILE A 539 -5.45 -0.87 53.18
C ILE A 539 -4.27 -0.94 54.15
N ARG A 540 -3.42 0.09 54.17
CA ARG A 540 -2.29 0.27 55.09
C ARG A 540 -2.74 0.87 56.43
N PRO A 541 -1.94 0.75 57.51
CA PRO A 541 -2.17 1.45 58.76
C PRO A 541 -2.45 2.95 58.56
N GLY A 542 -3.45 3.47 59.28
CA GLY A 542 -3.97 4.84 59.05
C GLY A 542 -5.09 4.94 58.01
N GLY A 543 -5.50 3.83 57.37
CA GLY A 543 -6.63 3.80 56.44
C GLY A 543 -6.27 4.15 54.99
N LEU A 544 -4.99 4.26 54.67
CA LEU A 544 -4.50 4.59 53.32
C LEU A 544 -4.66 3.39 52.38
N HIS A 545 -5.41 3.58 51.28
CA HIS A 545 -5.47 2.61 50.17
C HIS A 545 -4.09 2.53 49.49
N ASN A 546 -3.55 1.31 49.34
CA ASN A 546 -2.25 1.09 48.73
C ASN A 546 -2.35 0.52 47.32
N MET A 547 -3.16 -0.52 47.14
CA MET A 547 -3.37 -1.18 45.85
C MET A 547 -4.63 -2.04 45.89
N ASP A 548 -5.17 -2.34 44.73
CA ASP A 548 -6.11 -3.45 44.56
C ASP A 548 -5.38 -4.65 43.96
N LEU A 549 -5.73 -5.85 44.41
CA LEU A 549 -5.22 -7.12 43.93
C LEU A 549 -6.36 -7.89 43.28
N TYR A 550 -6.07 -8.59 42.19
CA TYR A 550 -6.99 -9.50 41.54
C TYR A 550 -6.26 -10.74 41.05
N SER A 551 -6.81 -11.94 41.25
CA SER A 551 -6.13 -13.17 40.86
C SER A 551 -7.07 -14.26 40.36
N PHE A 552 -6.64 -14.94 39.29
CA PHE A 552 -7.12 -16.26 38.94
C PHE A 552 -6.22 -17.34 39.58
N GLY A 553 -6.82 -18.34 40.24
CA GLY A 553 -6.09 -19.46 40.86
C GLY A 553 -5.50 -19.20 42.26
N ARG A 554 -5.96 -18.14 42.94
CA ARG A 554 -5.61 -17.83 44.34
C ARG A 554 -6.85 -17.52 45.16
N ALA A 555 -7.00 -18.19 46.30
CA ALA A 555 -8.05 -17.93 47.28
C ALA A 555 -7.79 -16.64 48.09
N GLY A 556 -8.78 -16.16 48.82
CA GLY A 556 -8.71 -14.88 49.51
C GLY A 556 -8.08 -14.93 50.91
N PRO A 557 -8.23 -13.84 51.70
CA PRO A 557 -7.67 -13.72 53.03
C PRO A 557 -8.15 -14.81 54.01
N GLU A 558 -9.42 -15.22 53.92
CA GLU A 558 -10.01 -16.25 54.80
C GLU A 558 -9.35 -17.62 54.59
N GLN A 559 -9.04 -17.95 53.33
CA GLN A 559 -8.30 -19.16 52.94
C GLN A 559 -6.78 -18.94 52.91
N LYS A 560 -6.28 -17.85 53.51
CA LYS A 560 -4.85 -17.51 53.67
C LYS A 560 -4.06 -17.43 52.36
N TYR A 561 -4.68 -16.92 51.29
CA TYR A 561 -4.04 -16.71 49.98
C TYR A 561 -3.49 -17.99 49.34
N GLN A 562 -4.11 -19.14 49.60
CA GLN A 562 -3.72 -20.42 48.98
C GLN A 562 -3.88 -20.38 47.46
N ILE A 563 -2.78 -20.68 46.75
CA ILE A 563 -2.77 -20.93 45.31
C ILE A 563 -3.05 -22.42 45.10
N ARG A 564 -4.06 -22.74 44.28
CA ARG A 564 -4.43 -24.12 43.95
C ARG A 564 -5.30 -24.22 42.70
N GLY A 565 -5.44 -25.42 42.14
CA GLY A 565 -6.42 -25.74 41.09
C GLY A 565 -5.91 -25.51 39.67
N MET A 566 -5.32 -24.34 39.41
CA MET A 566 -4.63 -24.08 38.15
C MET A 566 -3.24 -24.72 38.14
N SER A 567 -3.03 -25.72 37.29
CA SER A 567 -1.75 -26.42 37.11
C SER A 567 -1.44 -26.66 35.61
N GLY A 568 -0.55 -27.59 35.29
CA GLY A 568 -0.31 -28.01 33.90
C GLY A 568 0.17 -26.91 32.94
N ASN A 569 -0.40 -26.89 31.74
CA ASN A 569 -0.09 -25.92 30.68
C ASN A 569 -1.29 -25.59 29.77
N GLU A 570 -2.50 -25.88 30.23
CA GLU A 570 -3.77 -25.62 29.55
C GLU A 570 -4.14 -24.13 29.58
N HIS A 571 -3.87 -23.44 30.69
CA HIS A 571 -4.33 -22.06 30.89
C HIS A 571 -3.68 -21.02 29.97
N ILE A 572 -4.49 -20.01 29.66
CA ILE A 572 -4.14 -18.78 28.94
C ILE A 572 -4.78 -17.63 29.70
N CYS A 573 -4.03 -16.56 29.96
CA CYS A 573 -4.58 -15.29 30.44
C CYS A 573 -4.47 -14.23 29.35
N VAL A 574 -5.50 -13.41 29.19
CA VAL A 574 -5.49 -12.27 28.25
C VAL A 574 -5.72 -10.99 29.03
N ILE A 575 -4.85 -10.00 28.86
CA ILE A 575 -4.88 -8.69 29.55
C ILE A 575 -4.75 -7.54 28.56
N GLY A 576 -5.36 -6.38 28.82
CA GLY A 576 -5.18 -5.20 27.96
C GLY A 576 -6.05 -4.01 28.33
N PHE A 577 -5.93 -2.92 27.57
CA PHE A 577 -6.77 -1.74 27.74
C PHE A 577 -7.89 -1.63 26.71
N LEU A 578 -9.05 -1.18 27.17
CA LEU A 578 -10.22 -0.83 26.34
C LEU A 578 -10.68 0.59 26.67
N GLU A 579 -11.41 1.25 25.77
CA GLU A 579 -11.95 2.59 26.04
C GLU A 579 -13.06 2.51 27.11
N ALA A 580 -13.03 3.38 28.12
CA ALA A 580 -14.03 3.41 29.19
C ALA A 580 -15.43 3.87 28.71
N SER A 581 -15.53 4.34 27.46
CA SER A 581 -16.80 4.72 26.80
C SER A 581 -17.55 3.54 26.18
N LEU A 582 -16.97 2.34 26.15
CA LEU A 582 -17.63 1.14 25.60
C LEU A 582 -18.72 0.64 26.53
N SER A 583 -19.83 0.18 25.95
CA SER A 583 -20.86 -0.52 26.70
C SER A 583 -20.34 -1.88 27.20
N HIS A 584 -20.94 -2.38 28.29
CA HIS A 584 -20.61 -3.71 28.82
C HIS A 584 -20.77 -4.81 27.77
N ALA A 585 -21.77 -4.71 26.89
CA ALA A 585 -22.00 -5.66 25.80
C ALA A 585 -20.87 -5.67 24.75
N GLU A 586 -20.28 -4.50 24.43
CA GLU A 586 -19.12 -4.41 23.53
C GLU A 586 -17.85 -4.96 24.18
N ILE A 587 -17.69 -4.79 25.49
CA ILE A 587 -16.57 -5.38 26.23
C ILE A 587 -16.73 -6.91 26.27
N ALA A 588 -17.91 -7.41 26.63
CA ALA A 588 -18.23 -8.84 26.63
C ALA A 588 -17.98 -9.48 25.26
N ALA A 589 -18.45 -8.87 24.17
CA ALA A 589 -18.21 -9.36 22.81
C ALA A 589 -16.70 -9.42 22.44
N ARG A 590 -15.88 -8.49 22.96
CA ARG A 590 -14.42 -8.56 22.81
C ARG A 590 -13.82 -9.69 23.64
N MET A 591 -14.29 -9.90 24.87
CA MET A 591 -13.80 -11.01 25.71
C MET A 591 -14.15 -12.37 25.10
N THR A 592 -15.37 -12.57 24.62
CA THR A 592 -15.75 -13.79 23.89
C THR A 592 -14.83 -14.05 22.70
N ARG A 593 -14.49 -13.02 21.91
CA ARG A 593 -13.52 -13.14 20.80
C ARG A 593 -12.11 -13.50 21.30
N TYR A 594 -11.63 -12.85 22.35
CA TYR A 594 -10.28 -13.07 22.89
C TYR A 594 -10.10 -14.41 23.59
N LEU A 595 -11.15 -14.97 24.19
CA LEU A 595 -11.13 -16.30 24.79
C LEU A 595 -11.31 -17.42 23.75
N ALA A 596 -12.03 -17.15 22.66
CA ALA A 596 -12.18 -18.09 21.54
C ALA A 596 -10.93 -18.22 20.67
N ASP A 597 -10.22 -17.10 20.42
CA ASP A 597 -8.89 -17.13 19.78
C ASP A 597 -7.94 -16.08 20.40
N PRO A 598 -7.21 -16.46 21.47
CA PRO A 598 -6.29 -15.54 22.14
C PRO A 598 -5.07 -15.15 21.30
N PHE A 599 -4.73 -15.87 20.22
CA PHE A 599 -3.51 -15.65 19.43
C PHE A 599 -3.76 -15.13 18.00
N ALA A 600 -5.01 -15.04 17.53
CA ALA A 600 -5.35 -14.42 16.26
C ALA A 600 -4.85 -12.98 16.14
N LEU A 601 -4.23 -12.64 15.00
CA LEU A 601 -3.95 -11.25 14.64
C LEU A 601 -5.25 -10.42 14.66
N PRO A 602 -5.23 -9.17 15.16
CA PRO A 602 -6.38 -8.29 15.05
C PRO A 602 -6.77 -8.06 13.58
N PRO A 603 -8.08 -7.94 13.26
CA PRO A 603 -8.50 -7.58 11.91
C PRO A 603 -7.96 -6.21 11.55
N ALA A 604 -7.37 -6.10 10.36
CA ALA A 604 -6.73 -4.87 9.89
C ALA A 604 -7.72 -3.68 9.88
N ALA A 605 -7.25 -2.52 10.32
CA ALA A 605 -8.07 -1.31 10.38
C ALA A 605 -8.60 -0.93 8.98
N PRO A 606 -9.89 -0.56 8.83
CA PRO A 606 -10.43 -0.12 7.56
C PRO A 606 -9.68 1.10 7.00
N ALA A 607 -9.30 1.02 5.73
CA ALA A 607 -8.62 2.10 5.02
C ALA A 607 -9.45 3.40 5.01
N ALA A 608 -8.78 4.53 4.77
CA ALA A 608 -9.44 5.83 4.71
C ALA A 608 -10.52 5.87 3.62
N TRP A 609 -11.73 6.29 4.00
CA TRP A 609 -12.87 6.43 3.10
C TRP A 609 -12.54 7.31 1.89
N SER A 610 -12.77 6.77 0.69
CA SER A 610 -12.49 7.41 -0.59
C SER A 610 -13.14 6.63 -1.73
N SER A 611 -13.18 7.24 -2.93
CA SER A 611 -13.56 6.59 -4.19
C SER A 611 -12.84 5.26 -4.51
N ALA A 612 -11.76 4.90 -3.82
CA ALA A 612 -11.09 3.60 -3.95
C ALA A 612 -12.02 2.41 -3.60
N TYR A 613 -12.98 2.62 -2.69
CA TYR A 613 -13.99 1.61 -2.36
C TYR A 613 -14.96 1.29 -3.52
N LEU A 614 -15.01 2.13 -4.56
CA LEU A 614 -15.79 1.89 -5.79
C LEU A 614 -15.02 1.13 -6.87
N ARG A 615 -13.75 0.75 -6.59
CA ARG A 615 -12.83 0.08 -7.53
C ARG A 615 -12.44 -1.33 -7.07
N ARG A 616 -13.20 -1.91 -6.13
CA ARG A 616 -13.04 -3.32 -5.72
C ARG A 616 -13.66 -4.26 -6.77
N PRO A 617 -13.19 -5.52 -6.88
CA PRO A 617 -13.79 -6.53 -7.75
C PRO A 617 -15.29 -6.79 -7.43
N PRO A 618 -16.13 -7.18 -8.40
CA PRO A 618 -17.58 -7.37 -8.19
C PRO A 618 -17.94 -8.33 -7.05
N GLU A 619 -17.20 -9.42 -6.91
CA GLU A 619 -17.39 -10.44 -5.88
C GLU A 619 -17.07 -9.94 -4.46
N TRP A 620 -16.19 -8.92 -4.34
CA TRP A 620 -15.84 -8.36 -3.03
C TRP A 620 -17.03 -7.69 -2.35
N TYR A 621 -17.96 -7.07 -3.10
CA TYR A 621 -19.14 -6.40 -2.54
C TYR A 621 -20.16 -7.36 -1.90
N ALA A 622 -20.05 -8.67 -2.12
CA ALA A 622 -20.85 -9.69 -1.44
C ALA A 622 -20.25 -10.15 -0.08
N THR A 623 -18.99 -9.78 0.21
CA THR A 623 -18.26 -10.30 1.38
C THR A 623 -18.75 -9.71 2.71
N PRO A 624 -18.55 -10.42 3.84
CA PRO A 624 -18.80 -9.87 5.18
C PRO A 624 -18.03 -8.56 5.46
N ALA A 625 -16.83 -8.40 4.90
CA ALA A 625 -16.03 -7.18 5.04
C ALA A 625 -16.68 -5.98 4.33
N ALA A 626 -17.20 -6.17 3.11
CA ALA A 626 -17.96 -5.13 2.42
C ALA A 626 -19.28 -4.82 3.13
N ARG A 627 -19.95 -5.85 3.67
CA ARG A 627 -21.19 -5.72 4.46
C ARG A 627 -20.97 -4.89 5.73
N ALA A 628 -19.92 -5.17 6.50
CA ALA A 628 -19.58 -4.40 7.72
C ALA A 628 -19.28 -2.92 7.41
N ILE A 629 -18.63 -2.65 6.28
CA ILE A 629 -18.38 -1.28 5.81
C ILE A 629 -19.68 -0.61 5.37
N ALA A 630 -20.59 -1.31 4.69
CA ALA A 630 -21.90 -0.78 4.33
C ALA A 630 -22.73 -0.43 5.58
N ASP A 631 -22.70 -1.27 6.61
CA ASP A 631 -23.40 -1.06 7.88
C ASP A 631 -22.83 0.12 8.68
N SER A 632 -21.53 0.39 8.54
CA SER A 632 -20.91 1.64 9.00
C SER A 632 -21.41 2.86 8.21
N VAL A 633 -21.41 2.79 6.86
CA VAL A 633 -21.87 3.88 5.98
C VAL A 633 -23.34 4.25 6.24
N LEU A 634 -24.21 3.28 6.54
CA LEU A 634 -25.62 3.52 6.88
C LEU A 634 -25.78 4.46 8.10
N GLN A 635 -24.96 4.27 9.14
CA GLN A 635 -25.06 5.03 10.40
C GLN A 635 -24.74 6.52 10.24
N TYR A 636 -23.97 6.89 9.21
CA TYR A 636 -23.66 8.28 8.87
C TYR A 636 -24.67 8.97 7.94
N GLN A 637 -25.74 8.29 7.50
CA GLN A 637 -26.76 8.92 6.66
C GLN A 637 -27.72 9.76 7.53
N SER A 638 -27.81 11.06 7.26
CA SER A 638 -28.70 11.98 7.98
C SER A 638 -30.18 11.68 7.75
N SER A 639 -31.09 12.33 8.50
CA SER A 639 -32.54 12.22 8.27
C SER A 639 -32.92 12.63 6.84
N LYS A 640 -32.22 13.63 6.29
CA LYS A 640 -32.42 14.16 4.94
C LYS A 640 -31.93 13.24 3.82
N GLY A 641 -31.13 12.21 4.13
CA GLY A 641 -30.60 11.26 3.16
C GLY A 641 -29.19 11.57 2.62
N GLY A 642 -28.58 12.68 3.04
CA GLY A 642 -27.20 13.05 2.72
C GLY A 642 -26.17 12.46 3.69
N TRP A 643 -24.88 12.57 3.34
CA TRP A 643 -23.75 12.13 4.16
C TRP A 643 -22.78 13.29 4.46
N PRO A 644 -21.97 13.18 5.52
CA PRO A 644 -20.93 14.16 5.83
C PRO A 644 -19.72 14.07 4.89
N LYS A 645 -19.00 15.19 4.72
CA LYS A 645 -17.69 15.24 4.05
C LYS A 645 -16.53 15.02 5.01
N SER A 646 -15.38 14.58 4.49
CA SER A 646 -14.13 14.45 5.25
C SER A 646 -14.28 13.64 6.56
N THR A 647 -14.99 12.51 6.48
CA THR A 647 -15.27 11.58 7.59
C THR A 647 -15.01 10.15 7.11
N ASN A 648 -14.37 9.30 7.93
CA ASN A 648 -14.06 7.93 7.52
C ASN A 648 -15.27 7.00 7.69
N LEU A 649 -16.15 6.95 6.68
CA LEU A 649 -17.39 6.15 6.73
C LEU A 649 -17.15 4.63 6.78
N ALA A 650 -15.91 4.14 6.65
CA ALA A 650 -15.56 2.72 6.76
C ALA A 650 -15.38 2.22 8.21
N VAL A 651 -15.46 3.11 9.21
CA VAL A 651 -15.40 2.78 10.63
C VAL A 651 -16.66 3.31 11.31
N PRO A 652 -17.43 2.50 12.09
CA PRO A 652 -18.64 2.97 12.73
C PRO A 652 -18.40 4.16 13.68
N PRO A 653 -19.39 5.06 13.85
CA PRO A 653 -19.32 6.10 14.89
C PRO A 653 -19.26 5.45 16.27
N ARG A 654 -18.38 5.94 17.14
CA ARG A 654 -18.24 5.43 18.52
C ARG A 654 -19.24 6.08 19.46
N THR A 655 -19.65 7.30 19.11
CA THR A 655 -20.58 8.16 19.84
C THR A 655 -21.51 8.86 18.85
N PRO A 656 -22.71 9.33 19.28
CA PRO A 656 -23.57 10.16 18.43
C PRO A 656 -22.87 11.43 17.90
N ASP A 657 -21.92 11.99 18.66
CA ASP A 657 -21.17 13.20 18.29
C ASP A 657 -20.14 12.97 17.16
N ASP A 658 -19.75 11.72 16.87
CA ASP A 658 -18.94 11.38 15.70
C ASP A 658 -19.71 11.59 14.38
N ILE A 659 -21.05 11.59 14.43
CA ILE A 659 -21.93 11.89 13.29
C ILE A 659 -22.11 13.41 13.23
N PRO A 660 -21.63 14.10 12.18
CA PRO A 660 -21.74 15.56 12.13
C PRO A 660 -23.21 16.00 12.14
N PRO A 661 -23.64 16.86 13.09
CA PRO A 661 -25.04 17.25 13.24
C PRO A 661 -25.56 18.07 12.06
N GLU A 662 -26.81 17.84 11.68
CA GLU A 662 -27.45 18.45 10.51
C GLU A 662 -27.38 20.00 10.51
N GLY A 663 -27.34 20.57 9.30
CA GLY A 663 -27.26 22.03 9.08
C GLY A 663 -25.90 22.67 9.36
N ARG A 664 -25.01 22.03 10.15
CA ARG A 664 -23.71 22.59 10.55
C ARG A 664 -22.53 21.67 10.27
N GLY A 665 -21.31 22.16 10.54
CA GLY A 665 -20.07 21.38 10.42
C GLY A 665 -19.90 20.67 9.08
N ARG A 666 -19.58 19.37 9.12
CA ARG A 666 -19.32 18.53 7.93
C ARG A 666 -20.57 17.88 7.31
N ALA A 667 -21.75 18.00 7.92
CA ALA A 667 -22.96 17.25 7.57
C ALA A 667 -23.54 17.59 6.19
N ASN A 668 -24.10 16.60 5.48
CA ASN A 668 -24.88 16.76 4.24
C ASN A 668 -24.22 17.63 3.16
N SER A 669 -23.13 17.11 2.59
CA SER A 669 -22.39 17.79 1.52
C SER A 669 -22.36 16.98 0.22
N LEU A 670 -21.97 17.66 -0.86
CA LEU A 670 -21.65 17.09 -2.18
C LEU A 670 -20.15 17.18 -2.50
N ASP A 671 -19.40 17.90 -1.66
CA ASP A 671 -17.97 18.12 -1.71
C ASP A 671 -17.18 16.97 -1.04
N ASN A 672 -15.90 16.79 -1.41
CA ASN A 672 -14.96 15.85 -0.79
C ASN A 672 -15.54 14.42 -0.61
N ASP A 673 -15.92 13.80 -1.73
CA ASP A 673 -16.56 12.46 -1.86
C ASP A 673 -17.91 12.27 -1.12
N ALA A 674 -18.42 13.28 -0.41
CA ALA A 674 -19.65 13.19 0.37
C ALA A 674 -20.89 12.90 -0.49
N THR A 675 -21.83 12.16 0.12
CA THR A 675 -23.11 11.68 -0.44
C THR A 675 -22.96 10.77 -1.68
N THR A 676 -22.35 11.28 -2.74
CA THR A 676 -22.19 10.61 -4.03
C THR A 676 -21.34 9.33 -3.99
N VAL A 677 -20.24 9.27 -3.23
CA VAL A 677 -19.47 8.02 -3.06
C VAL A 677 -20.16 7.00 -2.16
N PRO A 678 -20.68 7.32 -0.95
CA PRO A 678 -21.43 6.35 -0.16
C PRO A 678 -22.68 5.83 -0.86
N MET A 679 -23.40 6.66 -1.63
CA MET A 679 -24.47 6.19 -2.52
C MET A 679 -23.97 5.15 -3.53
N ARG A 680 -22.89 5.45 -4.28
CA ARG A 680 -22.35 4.51 -5.29
C ARG A 680 -21.87 3.20 -4.65
N PHE A 681 -21.31 3.26 -3.45
CA PHE A 681 -20.90 2.08 -2.68
C PHE A 681 -22.10 1.23 -2.26
N LEU A 682 -23.12 1.85 -1.66
CA LEU A 682 -24.34 1.16 -1.23
C LEU A 682 -25.10 0.55 -2.40
N ALA A 683 -25.13 1.18 -3.58
CA ALA A 683 -25.72 0.58 -4.78
C ALA A 683 -25.00 -0.70 -5.23
N LEU A 684 -23.66 -0.73 -5.16
CA LEU A 684 -22.86 -1.92 -5.49
C LEU A 684 -23.13 -3.06 -4.49
N VAL A 685 -23.11 -2.78 -3.18
CA VAL A 685 -23.42 -3.79 -2.15
C VAL A 685 -24.88 -4.24 -2.25
N ALA A 686 -25.84 -3.34 -2.48
CA ALA A 686 -27.26 -3.65 -2.70
C ALA A 686 -27.52 -4.52 -3.95
N THR A 687 -26.63 -4.45 -4.94
CA THR A 687 -26.68 -5.30 -6.14
C THR A 687 -26.06 -6.67 -5.86
N ALA A 688 -24.99 -6.74 -5.07
CA ALA A 688 -24.26 -7.97 -4.76
C ALA A 688 -24.88 -8.81 -3.61
N THR A 689 -25.71 -8.21 -2.74
CA THR A 689 -26.24 -8.86 -1.51
C THR A 689 -27.76 -8.99 -1.47
N ASP A 690 -28.47 -8.35 -2.40
CA ASP A 690 -29.94 -8.19 -2.43
C ASP A 690 -30.59 -7.46 -1.21
N GLU A 691 -29.81 -7.00 -0.23
CA GLU A 691 -30.32 -6.44 1.03
C GLU A 691 -31.16 -5.16 0.86
N PRO A 692 -32.42 -5.12 1.37
CA PRO A 692 -33.29 -3.94 1.27
C PRO A 692 -32.73 -2.66 1.90
N ARG A 693 -32.09 -2.76 3.08
CA ARG A 693 -31.60 -1.60 3.85
C ARG A 693 -30.65 -0.68 3.07
N TYR A 694 -29.79 -1.25 2.22
CA TYR A 694 -28.90 -0.45 1.36
C TYR A 694 -29.65 0.20 0.19
N ARG A 695 -30.69 -0.46 -0.34
CA ARG A 695 -31.57 0.09 -1.38
C ARG A 695 -32.35 1.27 -0.85
N GLU A 696 -32.97 1.13 0.31
CA GLU A 696 -33.71 2.19 1.01
C GLU A 696 -32.80 3.40 1.30
N SER A 697 -31.60 3.16 1.84
CA SER A 697 -30.60 4.21 2.05
C SER A 697 -30.17 4.90 0.75
N PHE A 698 -29.95 4.14 -0.32
CA PHE A 698 -29.64 4.70 -1.64
C PHE A 698 -30.79 5.56 -2.18
N LEU A 699 -32.04 5.09 -2.10
CA LEU A 699 -33.23 5.81 -2.57
C LEU A 699 -33.44 7.12 -1.80
N ARG A 700 -33.20 7.14 -0.48
CA ARG A 700 -33.15 8.38 0.33
C ARG A 700 -32.08 9.34 -0.17
N GLY A 701 -30.92 8.82 -0.57
CA GLY A 701 -29.86 9.61 -1.23
C GLY A 701 -30.29 10.18 -2.59
N VAL A 702 -31.04 9.42 -3.40
CA VAL A 702 -31.57 9.91 -4.68
C VAL A 702 -32.57 11.04 -4.45
N ASP A 703 -33.48 10.92 -3.47
CA ASP A 703 -34.41 12.00 -3.13
C ASP A 703 -33.70 13.23 -2.56
N TYR A 704 -32.65 13.06 -1.75
CA TYR A 704 -31.78 14.14 -1.31
C TYR A 704 -31.16 14.90 -2.50
N LEU A 705 -30.58 14.18 -3.47
CA LEU A 705 -29.99 14.81 -4.67
C LEU A 705 -31.04 15.53 -5.53
N LEU A 706 -32.25 14.99 -5.63
CA LEU A 706 -33.35 15.61 -6.39
C LEU A 706 -33.96 16.82 -5.67
N ALA A 707 -33.96 16.85 -4.33
CA ALA A 707 -34.42 17.97 -3.51
C ALA A 707 -33.38 19.10 -3.39
N ALA A 708 -32.09 18.77 -3.53
CA ALA A 708 -30.99 19.73 -3.52
C ALA A 708 -30.79 20.49 -4.84
N GLN A 709 -31.48 20.14 -5.93
CA GLN A 709 -31.32 20.82 -7.22
C GLN A 709 -32.08 22.14 -7.27
N TYR A 710 -31.41 23.21 -7.68
CA TYR A 710 -32.02 24.52 -7.92
C TYR A 710 -32.98 24.51 -9.13
N PRO A 711 -33.94 25.47 -9.21
CA PRO A 711 -34.83 25.60 -10.36
C PRO A 711 -34.11 25.78 -11.71
N ASN A 712 -32.94 26.43 -11.71
CA ASN A 712 -32.08 26.61 -12.88
C ASN A 712 -31.21 25.37 -13.22
N GLY A 713 -31.27 24.31 -12.41
CA GLY A 713 -30.57 23.05 -12.63
C GLY A 713 -29.24 22.86 -11.90
N GLY A 714 -28.70 23.89 -11.23
CA GLY A 714 -27.47 23.78 -10.45
C GLY A 714 -27.63 23.02 -9.13
N TRP A 715 -26.51 22.73 -8.46
CA TRP A 715 -26.48 22.14 -7.11
C TRP A 715 -25.53 22.90 -6.17
N PRO A 716 -25.91 23.12 -4.89
CA PRO A 716 -25.08 23.78 -3.87
C PRO A 716 -23.95 22.87 -3.37
N GLN A 717 -23.03 23.39 -2.54
CA GLN A 717 -22.03 22.57 -1.85
C GLN A 717 -22.64 21.74 -0.69
N PHE A 718 -23.71 22.25 -0.09
CA PHE A 718 -24.41 21.65 1.05
C PHE A 718 -25.94 21.75 0.87
N TRP A 719 -26.69 20.77 1.40
CA TRP A 719 -28.15 20.86 1.47
C TRP A 719 -28.70 20.22 2.76
N PRO A 720 -29.65 20.84 3.50
CA PRO A 720 -30.22 22.18 3.30
C PRO A 720 -29.17 23.30 3.27
N LEU A 721 -29.57 24.40 2.65
CA LEU A 721 -28.74 25.58 2.41
C LEU A 721 -28.24 26.21 3.72
N ARG A 722 -27.11 26.92 3.63
CA ARG A 722 -26.35 27.44 4.77
C ARG A 722 -26.05 28.94 4.68
N GLY A 723 -26.30 29.57 3.54
CA GLY A 723 -25.79 30.90 3.23
C GLY A 723 -24.29 30.89 2.91
N ASP A 724 -23.78 32.07 2.55
CA ASP A 724 -22.41 32.25 2.04
C ASP A 724 -22.14 31.36 0.80
N TYR A 725 -20.88 31.17 0.41
CA TYR A 725 -20.48 30.42 -0.78
C TYR A 725 -20.91 28.93 -0.80
N TYR A 726 -21.45 28.41 0.30
CA TYR A 726 -21.96 27.03 0.37
C TYR A 726 -23.21 26.81 -0.49
N ASP A 727 -23.96 27.87 -0.77
CA ASP A 727 -25.20 27.81 -1.54
C ASP A 727 -24.95 27.93 -3.07
N HIS A 728 -23.77 28.40 -3.49
CA HIS A 728 -23.42 28.59 -4.90
C HIS A 728 -23.38 27.27 -5.69
N ILE A 729 -23.64 27.35 -7.00
CA ILE A 729 -23.56 26.23 -7.94
C ILE A 729 -22.12 25.71 -7.95
N THR A 730 -21.89 24.55 -7.33
CA THR A 730 -20.54 24.11 -6.97
C THR A 730 -20.02 23.05 -7.94
N PHE A 731 -19.09 23.45 -8.82
CA PHE A 731 -18.28 22.51 -9.60
C PHE A 731 -17.05 22.03 -8.80
N ASN A 732 -16.55 22.84 -7.86
CA ASN A 732 -15.33 22.61 -7.06
C ASN A 732 -15.21 21.17 -6.52
N ASP A 733 -14.00 20.64 -6.62
CA ASP A 733 -13.61 19.28 -6.26
C ASP A 733 -14.60 18.24 -6.86
N GLY A 734 -15.13 18.52 -8.06
CA GLY A 734 -16.07 17.69 -8.83
C GLY A 734 -17.50 17.53 -8.30
N ALA A 735 -17.97 18.38 -7.37
CA ALA A 735 -19.21 18.15 -6.61
C ALA A 735 -20.48 17.95 -7.48
N MET A 736 -20.92 18.97 -8.23
CA MET A 736 -22.10 18.87 -9.12
C MET A 736 -21.95 17.75 -10.17
N ILE A 737 -20.75 17.52 -10.70
CA ILE A 737 -20.51 16.49 -11.72
C ILE A 737 -20.66 15.08 -11.15
N ARG A 738 -20.22 14.81 -9.91
CA ARG A 738 -20.51 13.51 -9.24
C ARG A 738 -22.01 13.28 -9.03
N VAL A 739 -22.78 14.33 -8.72
CA VAL A 739 -24.25 14.24 -8.60
C VAL A 739 -24.88 13.85 -9.93
N MET A 740 -24.49 14.52 -11.02
CA MET A 740 -24.99 14.20 -12.36
C MET A 740 -24.55 12.80 -12.82
N GLN A 741 -23.36 12.31 -12.47
CA GLN A 741 -22.95 10.92 -12.73
C GLN A 741 -23.85 9.90 -12.01
N VAL A 742 -24.21 10.14 -10.73
CA VAL A 742 -25.12 9.27 -9.99
C VAL A 742 -26.52 9.28 -10.60
N LEU A 743 -27.06 10.46 -10.90
CA LEU A 743 -28.37 10.60 -11.53
C LEU A 743 -28.42 10.01 -12.94
N GLN A 744 -27.33 10.09 -13.73
CA GLN A 744 -27.22 9.44 -15.05
C GLN A 744 -27.21 7.91 -14.91
N GLY A 745 -26.54 7.37 -13.89
CA GLY A 745 -26.63 5.96 -13.53
C GLY A 745 -28.07 5.52 -13.27
N VAL A 746 -28.76 6.24 -12.36
CA VAL A 746 -30.16 6.01 -12.00
C VAL A 746 -31.10 6.10 -13.20
N ALA A 747 -31.03 7.18 -13.97
CA ALA A 747 -31.86 7.41 -15.16
C ALA A 747 -31.70 6.30 -16.21
N SER A 748 -30.51 5.70 -16.32
CA SER A 748 -30.28 4.60 -17.27
C SER A 748 -30.92 3.27 -16.86
N GLY A 749 -31.35 3.10 -15.60
CA GLY A 749 -31.94 1.86 -15.09
C GLY A 749 -31.03 0.61 -15.12
N ARG A 750 -29.73 0.77 -15.44
CA ARG A 750 -28.76 -0.33 -15.52
C ARG A 750 -28.11 -0.61 -14.16
N PRO A 751 -27.60 -1.84 -13.91
CA PRO A 751 -26.80 -2.14 -12.73
C PRO A 751 -25.64 -1.15 -12.52
N PRO A 752 -25.33 -0.73 -11.29
CA PRO A 752 -25.91 -1.18 -10.01
C PRO A 752 -27.24 -0.48 -9.62
N TYR A 753 -27.86 0.31 -10.50
CA TYR A 753 -29.05 1.13 -10.18
C TYR A 753 -30.39 0.54 -10.66
N ALA A 754 -30.39 -0.72 -11.11
CA ALA A 754 -31.58 -1.37 -11.69
C ALA A 754 -32.76 -1.53 -10.73
N PHE A 755 -32.51 -1.45 -9.41
CA PHE A 755 -33.55 -1.51 -8.37
C PHE A 755 -34.31 -0.18 -8.14
N VAL A 756 -33.94 0.91 -8.83
CA VAL A 756 -34.61 2.21 -8.67
C VAL A 756 -35.89 2.29 -9.49
N ASP A 757 -36.95 2.79 -8.84
CA ASP A 757 -38.30 2.90 -9.40
C ASP A 757 -38.42 3.93 -10.54
N GLU A 758 -39.41 3.72 -11.40
CA GLU A 758 -39.60 4.53 -12.62
C GLU A 758 -39.88 6.02 -12.34
N ALA A 759 -40.51 6.36 -11.21
CA ALA A 759 -40.78 7.75 -10.86
C ALA A 759 -39.48 8.49 -10.48
N ARG A 760 -38.58 7.85 -9.72
CA ARG A 760 -37.23 8.38 -9.45
C ARG A 760 -36.35 8.37 -10.68
N ARG A 761 -36.43 7.37 -11.57
CA ARG A 761 -35.71 7.37 -12.87
C ARG A 761 -36.16 8.54 -13.75
N THR A 762 -37.47 8.76 -13.88
CA THR A 762 -38.05 9.90 -14.62
C THR A 762 -37.59 11.24 -14.03
N ARG A 763 -37.67 11.42 -12.70
CA ARG A 763 -37.18 12.63 -12.02
C ARG A 763 -35.68 12.84 -12.21
N ALA A 764 -34.87 11.78 -12.22
CA ALA A 764 -33.44 11.85 -12.51
C ALA A 764 -33.17 12.33 -13.95
N THR A 765 -33.89 11.80 -14.95
CA THR A 765 -33.82 12.27 -16.34
C THR A 765 -34.14 13.77 -16.45
N THR A 766 -35.21 14.24 -15.82
CA THR A 766 -35.57 15.67 -15.77
C THR A 766 -34.48 16.51 -15.07
N ALA A 767 -33.92 16.01 -13.97
CA ALA A 767 -32.86 16.69 -13.23
C ALA A 767 -31.57 16.82 -14.06
N LEU A 768 -31.19 15.78 -14.81
CA LEU A 768 -30.04 15.80 -15.71
C LEU A 768 -30.20 16.85 -16.82
N ALA A 769 -31.37 16.91 -17.46
CA ALA A 769 -31.64 17.90 -18.51
C ALA A 769 -31.45 19.34 -18.00
N ARG A 770 -31.96 19.66 -16.80
CA ARG A 770 -31.73 20.96 -16.16
C ARG A 770 -30.26 21.18 -15.78
N GLY A 771 -29.57 20.15 -15.29
CA GLY A 771 -28.15 20.26 -14.94
C GLY A 771 -27.25 20.51 -16.16
N LEU A 772 -27.61 19.95 -17.33
CA LEU A 772 -26.92 20.22 -18.60
C LEU A 772 -27.15 21.65 -19.08
N ASP A 773 -28.41 22.11 -19.05
CA ASP A 773 -28.76 23.51 -19.32
C ASP A 773 -28.01 24.50 -18.40
N CYS A 774 -27.89 24.17 -17.11
CA CYS A 774 -27.09 24.91 -16.14
C CYS A 774 -25.59 24.94 -16.49
N ILE A 775 -25.01 23.83 -16.92
CA ILE A 775 -23.61 23.77 -17.36
C ILE A 775 -23.39 24.65 -18.59
N LEU A 776 -24.25 24.55 -19.60
CA LEU A 776 -24.13 25.35 -20.83
C LEU A 776 -24.28 26.85 -20.54
N LYS A 777 -25.18 27.25 -19.63
CA LYS A 777 -25.39 28.65 -19.25
C LYS A 777 -24.33 29.23 -18.31
N THR A 778 -23.58 28.40 -17.58
CA THR A 778 -22.45 28.83 -16.74
C THR A 778 -21.10 28.84 -17.46
N GLN A 779 -21.02 28.36 -18.71
CA GLN A 779 -19.76 28.37 -19.44
C GLN A 779 -19.30 29.82 -19.71
N ILE A 780 -18.06 30.12 -19.33
CA ILE A 780 -17.52 31.48 -19.38
C ILE A 780 -17.22 31.83 -20.84
N LYS A 781 -17.71 33.00 -21.29
CA LYS A 781 -17.53 33.52 -22.65
C LYS A 781 -16.68 34.79 -22.62
N GLN A 782 -15.60 34.82 -23.39
CA GLN A 782 -14.66 35.94 -23.48
C GLN A 782 -14.43 36.28 -24.97
N ASP A 783 -14.54 37.56 -25.34
CA ASP A 783 -14.39 38.06 -26.71
C ASP A 783 -15.16 37.24 -27.76
N GLY A 784 -16.39 36.86 -27.40
CA GLY A 784 -17.28 36.03 -28.23
C GLY A 784 -16.99 34.52 -28.20
N LYS A 785 -15.88 34.06 -27.63
CA LYS A 785 -15.43 32.66 -27.59
C LYS A 785 -15.82 31.98 -26.29
N LEU A 786 -16.20 30.70 -26.35
CA LEU A 786 -16.43 29.86 -25.17
C LEU A 786 -15.09 29.42 -24.57
N THR A 787 -15.04 29.31 -23.24
CA THR A 787 -13.84 28.93 -22.47
C THR A 787 -14.17 27.80 -21.48
N GLY A 788 -13.65 27.84 -20.26
CA GLY A 788 -14.01 26.89 -19.19
C GLY A 788 -15.18 27.37 -18.31
N TRP A 789 -15.18 26.89 -17.06
CA TRP A 789 -16.14 27.24 -16.00
C TRP A 789 -15.38 27.72 -14.76
N CYS A 790 -16.04 28.44 -13.87
CA CYS A 790 -15.50 28.72 -12.53
C CYS A 790 -15.67 27.48 -11.62
N ALA A 791 -14.93 27.44 -10.52
CA ALA A 791 -15.12 26.41 -9.49
C ALA A 791 -16.49 26.55 -8.81
N GLN A 792 -17.07 27.76 -8.79
CA GLN A 792 -18.43 28.02 -8.34
C GLN A 792 -19.08 29.18 -9.10
N HIS A 793 -20.38 29.09 -9.32
CA HIS A 793 -21.20 30.12 -9.95
C HIS A 793 -22.35 30.54 -9.03
N ASP A 794 -22.68 31.83 -8.99
CA ASP A 794 -23.79 32.34 -8.20
C ASP A 794 -25.12 31.74 -8.69
N GLU A 795 -25.92 31.23 -7.75
CA GLU A 795 -27.09 30.40 -8.04
C GLU A 795 -28.31 31.16 -8.56
N LYS A 796 -28.21 32.49 -8.73
CA LYS A 796 -29.28 33.36 -9.25
C LYS A 796 -28.89 33.98 -10.60
N THR A 797 -27.65 34.47 -10.70
CA THR A 797 -27.10 35.21 -11.85
C THR A 797 -26.28 34.34 -12.81
N LEU A 798 -25.87 33.14 -12.37
CA LEU A 798 -24.96 32.23 -13.09
C LEU A 798 -23.54 32.79 -13.33
N ALA A 799 -23.20 33.94 -12.74
CA ALA A 799 -21.88 34.54 -12.86
C ALA A 799 -20.81 33.77 -12.04
N PRO A 800 -19.54 33.73 -12.49
CA PRO A 800 -18.42 33.30 -11.65
C PRO A 800 -18.39 34.09 -10.34
N THR A 801 -18.24 33.39 -9.21
CA THR A 801 -18.32 33.98 -7.86
C THR A 801 -17.16 33.50 -6.97
N TRP A 802 -16.99 34.13 -5.82
CA TRP A 802 -16.02 33.73 -4.80
C TRP A 802 -16.43 32.44 -4.09
N ALA A 803 -15.45 31.71 -3.56
CA ALA A 803 -15.67 30.76 -2.48
C ALA A 803 -14.88 31.18 -1.24
N ARG A 804 -13.85 30.42 -0.85
CA ARG A 804 -12.95 30.83 0.24
C ARG A 804 -12.12 32.05 -0.20
N LYS A 805 -11.52 32.76 0.75
CA LYS A 805 -10.74 34.00 0.51
C LYS A 805 -9.65 33.91 -0.57
N TYR A 806 -9.19 32.70 -0.92
CA TYR A 806 -8.16 32.43 -1.93
C TYR A 806 -8.73 31.80 -3.23
N GLU A 807 -10.06 31.84 -3.43
CA GLU A 807 -10.77 31.17 -4.53
C GLU A 807 -11.69 32.18 -5.26
N PRO A 808 -11.14 32.96 -6.20
CA PRO A 808 -11.83 34.10 -6.82
C PRO A 808 -12.74 33.70 -8.00
N PRO A 809 -13.62 34.60 -8.45
CA PRO A 809 -14.21 34.59 -9.78
C PRO A 809 -13.11 34.46 -10.85
N SER A 810 -13.07 33.30 -11.51
CA SER A 810 -11.97 32.88 -12.38
C SER A 810 -12.42 31.75 -13.31
N ILE A 811 -11.64 31.42 -14.34
CA ILE A 811 -11.80 30.12 -15.00
C ILE A 811 -10.97 29.10 -14.23
N ALA A 812 -11.61 28.03 -13.75
CA ALA A 812 -11.00 26.98 -12.96
C ALA A 812 -10.43 25.88 -13.87
N GLY A 813 -9.10 25.74 -13.91
CA GLY A 813 -8.42 24.80 -14.81
C GLY A 813 -8.78 23.34 -14.53
N ALA A 814 -8.76 22.93 -13.26
CA ALA A 814 -9.08 21.56 -12.84
C ALA A 814 -10.56 21.20 -13.05
N GLU A 815 -11.48 22.08 -12.62
CA GLU A 815 -12.92 21.77 -12.70
C GLU A 815 -13.44 21.81 -14.14
N SER A 816 -12.91 22.70 -14.98
CA SER A 816 -13.27 22.74 -16.40
C SER A 816 -12.99 21.39 -17.09
N VAL A 817 -11.88 20.73 -16.76
CA VAL A 817 -11.56 19.38 -17.25
C VAL A 817 -12.62 18.36 -16.81
N THR A 818 -13.05 18.43 -15.55
CA THR A 818 -14.09 17.55 -14.98
C THR A 818 -15.45 17.75 -15.65
N VAL A 819 -15.85 19.01 -15.91
CA VAL A 819 -17.09 19.35 -16.63
C VAL A 819 -17.01 18.89 -18.09
N THR A 820 -15.91 19.18 -18.80
CA THR A 820 -15.73 18.78 -20.21
C THR A 820 -15.78 17.25 -20.38
N ARG A 821 -15.15 16.48 -19.48
CA ARG A 821 -15.23 15.01 -19.49
C ARG A 821 -16.66 14.49 -19.33
N PHE A 822 -17.47 15.11 -18.50
CA PHE A 822 -18.88 14.73 -18.32
C PHE A 822 -19.74 15.08 -19.54
N LEU A 823 -19.53 16.23 -20.17
CA LEU A 823 -20.19 16.56 -21.44
C LEU A 823 -19.80 15.57 -22.55
N MET A 824 -18.53 15.15 -22.59
CA MET A 824 -18.03 14.16 -23.57
C MET A 824 -18.59 12.73 -23.34
N SER A 825 -19.01 12.39 -22.12
CA SER A 825 -19.64 11.09 -21.83
C SER A 825 -21.12 11.02 -22.23
N ILE A 826 -21.69 12.10 -22.77
CA ILE A 826 -23.03 12.12 -23.35
C ILE A 826 -22.98 11.38 -24.70
N GLU A 827 -23.81 10.35 -24.85
CA GLU A 827 -23.78 9.46 -26.01
C GLU A 827 -24.11 10.20 -27.31
N LYS A 828 -25.17 11.02 -27.31
CA LYS A 828 -25.60 11.85 -28.43
C LYS A 828 -25.59 13.34 -27.99
N PRO A 829 -24.43 14.02 -28.03
CA PRO A 829 -24.36 15.44 -27.65
C PRO A 829 -25.05 16.31 -28.70
N SER A 830 -25.70 17.39 -28.27
CA SER A 830 -26.29 18.39 -29.17
C SER A 830 -25.21 19.34 -29.72
N PRO A 831 -25.50 20.17 -30.75
CA PRO A 831 -24.55 21.14 -31.28
C PRO A 831 -24.01 22.12 -30.22
N GLU A 832 -24.84 22.48 -29.23
CA GLU A 832 -24.46 23.37 -28.13
C GLU A 832 -23.47 22.66 -27.17
N ILE A 833 -23.68 21.37 -26.92
CA ILE A 833 -22.78 20.54 -26.10
C ILE A 833 -21.45 20.32 -26.84
N ILE A 834 -21.47 20.12 -28.16
CA ILE A 834 -20.27 20.03 -28.99
C ILE A 834 -19.49 21.35 -28.91
N ALA A 835 -20.13 22.49 -29.18
CA ALA A 835 -19.50 23.81 -29.11
C ALA A 835 -18.93 24.13 -27.70
N ALA A 836 -19.61 23.68 -26.64
CA ALA A 836 -19.12 23.80 -25.27
C ALA A 836 -17.84 23.01 -25.01
N ILE A 837 -17.79 21.75 -25.46
CA ILE A 837 -16.59 20.88 -25.35
C ILE A 837 -15.44 21.48 -26.17
N GLU A 838 -15.70 21.86 -27.43
CA GLU A 838 -14.68 22.41 -28.33
C GLU A 838 -14.11 23.74 -27.82
N GLY A 839 -14.96 24.63 -27.28
CA GLY A 839 -14.54 25.88 -26.65
C GLY A 839 -13.63 25.67 -25.44
N ALA A 840 -14.02 24.77 -24.53
CA ALA A 840 -13.20 24.43 -23.36
C ALA A 840 -11.86 23.81 -23.75
N VAL A 841 -11.83 22.94 -24.77
CA VAL A 841 -10.61 22.30 -25.29
C VAL A 841 -9.71 23.31 -26.03
N ALA A 842 -10.27 24.22 -26.82
CA ALA A 842 -9.52 25.29 -27.47
C ALA A 842 -8.88 26.24 -26.43
N TRP A 843 -9.62 26.59 -25.38
CA TRP A 843 -9.12 27.38 -24.26
C TRP A 843 -7.99 26.66 -23.49
N LEU A 844 -8.21 25.40 -23.10
CA LEU A 844 -7.20 24.58 -22.41
C LEU A 844 -5.90 24.39 -23.22
N ARG A 845 -5.94 24.42 -24.55
CA ARG A 845 -4.75 24.40 -25.42
C ARG A 845 -4.00 25.74 -25.47
N ALA A 846 -4.71 26.85 -25.33
CA ALA A 846 -4.11 28.18 -25.33
C ALA A 846 -3.35 28.48 -24.03
N VAL A 847 -3.93 28.15 -22.87
CA VAL A 847 -3.49 28.62 -21.54
C VAL A 847 -2.46 27.78 -20.73
N PRO A 848 -1.81 26.70 -21.20
CA PRO A 848 -0.85 25.99 -20.36
C PRO A 848 0.40 26.82 -20.09
N ILE A 849 0.84 26.75 -18.84
CA ILE A 849 2.15 27.19 -18.38
C ILE A 849 3.19 26.26 -19.00
N ARG A 850 4.21 26.86 -19.64
CA ARG A 850 5.24 26.19 -20.43
C ARG A 850 6.61 26.52 -19.85
N GLY A 851 7.55 25.59 -19.93
CA GLY A 851 8.93 25.81 -19.47
C GLY A 851 9.08 25.97 -17.96
N GLN A 852 8.14 25.43 -17.17
CA GLN A 852 8.13 25.48 -15.71
C GLN A 852 7.75 24.10 -15.16
N ARG A 853 8.52 23.61 -14.19
CA ARG A 853 8.19 22.41 -13.42
C ARG A 853 7.65 22.80 -12.05
N LEU A 854 6.67 22.05 -11.54
CA LEU A 854 6.27 22.11 -10.14
C LEU A 854 7.27 21.28 -9.34
N ASP A 855 7.86 21.90 -8.33
CA ASP A 855 8.91 21.31 -7.49
C ASP A 855 8.43 21.30 -6.04
N GLU A 856 8.50 20.13 -5.39
CA GLU A 856 8.11 19.96 -3.99
C GLU A 856 9.35 19.72 -3.13
N ILE A 857 9.49 20.49 -2.04
CA ILE A 857 10.59 20.37 -1.06
C ILE A 857 9.96 20.09 0.31
N ILE A 858 10.47 19.14 1.08
CA ILE A 858 10.05 19.00 2.48
C ILE A 858 10.75 20.09 3.31
N GLY A 859 9.96 21.02 3.87
CA GLY A 859 10.45 22.07 4.76
C GLY A 859 10.81 21.55 6.15
N ALA A 860 11.47 22.40 6.95
CA ALA A 860 11.93 22.04 8.30
C ALA A 860 10.80 21.74 9.31
N ASP A 861 9.55 22.07 8.99
CA ASP A 861 8.36 21.70 9.77
C ASP A 861 7.70 20.39 9.29
N GLY A 862 8.32 19.68 8.35
CA GLY A 862 7.83 18.43 7.78
C GLY A 862 6.74 18.58 6.70
N ARG A 863 6.38 19.81 6.29
CA ARG A 863 5.42 20.05 5.21
C ARG A 863 6.12 20.11 3.85
N ASN A 864 5.49 19.57 2.81
CA ASN A 864 5.90 19.87 1.43
C ASN A 864 5.65 21.36 1.18
N GLU A 865 6.64 22.11 0.72
CA GLU A 865 6.49 23.41 0.08
C GLU A 865 6.59 23.25 -1.44
N ARG A 866 5.70 23.93 -2.17
CA ARG A 866 5.70 23.92 -3.63
C ARG A 866 6.24 25.22 -4.20
N ARG A 867 7.03 25.11 -5.26
CA ARG A 867 7.51 26.24 -6.07
C ARG A 867 7.43 25.91 -7.56
N LEU A 868 7.32 26.93 -8.41
CA LEU A 868 7.61 26.78 -9.84
C LEU A 868 9.10 27.01 -10.07
N VAL A 869 9.74 26.15 -10.87
CA VAL A 869 11.14 26.31 -11.29
C VAL A 869 11.25 26.25 -12.81
N PRO A 870 12.12 27.08 -13.45
CA PRO A 870 12.34 27.02 -14.89
C PRO A 870 12.87 25.65 -15.34
N ASP A 871 12.15 25.02 -16.26
CA ASP A 871 12.52 23.75 -16.90
C ASP A 871 11.89 23.70 -18.31
N PRO A 872 12.66 24.00 -19.37
CA PRO A 872 12.16 23.98 -20.76
C PRO A 872 11.64 22.62 -21.25
N LYS A 873 11.90 21.52 -20.51
CA LYS A 873 11.46 20.16 -20.87
C LYS A 873 10.30 19.65 -20.00
N ALA A 874 9.84 20.45 -19.03
CA ALA A 874 8.76 20.05 -18.13
C ALA A 874 7.44 19.77 -18.88
N PRO A 875 6.63 18.80 -18.40
CA PRO A 875 5.25 18.63 -18.86
C PRO A 875 4.43 19.92 -18.71
N LEU A 876 3.44 20.10 -19.59
CA LEU A 876 2.54 21.26 -19.51
C LEU A 876 1.79 21.27 -18.18
N LEU A 877 1.78 22.44 -17.54
CA LEU A 877 1.04 22.70 -16.30
C LEU A 877 -0.13 23.64 -16.60
N TRP A 878 -1.22 23.47 -15.87
CA TRP A 878 -2.34 24.42 -15.82
C TRP A 878 -2.45 24.98 -14.41
N ALA A 879 -2.83 26.25 -14.31
CA ALA A 879 -3.17 26.86 -13.02
C ALA A 879 -4.55 26.38 -12.56
N ARG A 880 -4.78 26.32 -11.24
CA ARG A 880 -6.13 26.05 -10.70
C ARG A 880 -7.08 27.19 -11.02
N PHE A 881 -6.59 28.43 -11.09
CA PHE A 881 -7.36 29.64 -11.40
C PHE A 881 -6.70 30.48 -12.51
N TYR A 882 -7.52 30.99 -13.42
CA TYR A 882 -7.14 31.95 -14.45
C TYR A 882 -8.02 33.21 -14.38
N GLU A 883 -7.38 34.37 -14.46
CA GLU A 883 -8.03 35.69 -14.45
C GLU A 883 -9.00 35.88 -15.63
N LEU A 884 -10.18 36.43 -15.33
CA LEU A 884 -11.23 36.69 -16.32
C LEU A 884 -10.77 37.79 -17.30
N GLY A 885 -11.01 37.56 -18.59
CA GLY A 885 -10.60 38.46 -19.69
C GLY A 885 -9.13 38.31 -20.11
N THR A 886 -8.18 38.19 -19.17
CA THR A 886 -6.75 38.13 -19.51
C THR A 886 -6.21 36.71 -19.74
N ASN A 887 -6.87 35.70 -19.17
CA ASN A 887 -6.41 34.31 -19.15
C ASN A 887 -5.02 34.10 -18.51
N ARG A 888 -4.62 34.98 -17.60
CA ARG A 888 -3.38 34.85 -16.83
C ARG A 888 -3.59 33.90 -15.64
N PRO A 889 -2.64 32.99 -15.32
CA PRO A 889 -2.60 32.32 -14.03
C PRO A 889 -2.69 33.33 -12.88
N VAL A 890 -3.52 33.03 -11.88
CA VAL A 890 -3.72 33.92 -10.72
C VAL A 890 -3.68 33.14 -9.42
N TYR A 891 -3.04 33.72 -8.41
CA TYR A 891 -2.80 33.10 -7.11
C TYR A 891 -3.21 34.07 -6.00
N LEU A 892 -3.84 33.56 -4.94
CA LEU A 892 -4.34 34.35 -3.82
C LEU A 892 -3.94 33.69 -2.49
N ASP A 893 -4.01 34.44 -1.41
CA ASP A 893 -3.86 33.94 -0.05
C ASP A 893 -5.10 34.29 0.79
N ARG A 894 -5.05 34.03 2.10
CA ARG A 894 -6.08 34.35 3.09
C ARG A 894 -6.34 35.85 3.26
N ASP A 895 -5.56 36.69 2.59
CA ASP A 895 -5.73 38.14 2.45
C ASP A 895 -6.57 38.56 1.22
N SER A 896 -6.92 37.62 0.34
CA SER A 896 -7.64 37.86 -0.92
C SER A 896 -6.92 38.76 -1.94
N VAL A 897 -5.61 38.99 -1.78
CA VAL A 897 -4.82 39.81 -2.73
C VAL A 897 -4.40 38.99 -3.95
N PHE A 898 -4.73 39.50 -5.13
CA PHE A 898 -4.40 38.91 -6.43
C PHE A 898 -2.89 39.00 -6.70
N ARG A 899 -2.26 37.86 -6.97
CA ARG A 899 -0.84 37.72 -7.32
C ARG A 899 -0.70 36.96 -8.64
N TYR A 900 0.32 37.32 -9.43
CA TYR A 900 0.65 36.67 -10.69
C TYR A 900 1.97 35.88 -10.64
N ASP A 901 2.71 36.04 -9.54
CA ASP A 901 3.84 35.18 -9.16
C ASP A 901 3.39 34.26 -8.01
N PHE A 902 3.63 32.96 -8.17
CA PHE A 902 3.30 31.95 -7.17
C PHE A 902 4.16 32.08 -5.91
N MET A 903 5.40 32.59 -6.03
CA MET A 903 6.30 32.79 -4.88
C MET A 903 5.86 33.95 -3.96
N GLN A 904 4.82 34.70 -4.32
CA GLN A 904 4.17 35.70 -3.46
C GLN A 904 3.06 35.13 -2.58
N VAL A 905 2.58 33.91 -2.83
CA VAL A 905 1.63 33.19 -1.97
C VAL A 905 2.35 32.71 -0.71
N GLY A 906 1.76 32.85 0.46
CA GLY A 906 2.36 32.43 1.73
C GLY A 906 2.59 30.92 1.84
N TYR A 907 3.63 30.55 2.60
CA TYR A 907 4.09 29.18 2.82
C TYR A 907 2.94 28.18 3.08
N GLU A 908 2.05 28.49 4.03
CA GLU A 908 0.91 27.63 4.42
C GLU A 908 -0.05 27.31 3.26
N ARG A 909 -0.21 28.22 2.29
CA ARG A 909 -1.02 27.99 1.08
C ARG A 909 -0.22 27.34 -0.05
N ARG A 910 1.09 27.61 -0.20
CA ARG A 910 1.96 26.85 -1.13
C ARG A 910 2.05 25.38 -0.74
N SER A 911 2.10 25.10 0.56
CA SER A 911 2.13 23.73 1.12
C SER A 911 0.76 23.05 1.15
N GLY A 912 -0.31 23.80 1.44
CA GLY A 912 -1.63 23.25 1.75
C GLY A 912 -2.70 23.44 0.66
N TYR A 913 -2.32 23.72 -0.59
CA TYR A 913 -3.25 23.89 -1.70
C TYR A 913 -2.61 23.64 -3.08
N ASP A 914 -3.37 23.03 -3.99
CA ASP A 914 -2.92 22.64 -5.33
C ASP A 914 -3.22 23.78 -6.33
N TYR A 915 -2.29 24.74 -6.47
CA TYR A 915 -2.42 25.83 -7.45
C TYR A 915 -2.06 25.44 -8.89
N HIS A 916 -1.45 24.28 -9.11
CA HIS A 916 -0.96 23.80 -10.40
C HIS A 916 -1.18 22.31 -10.56
N GLY A 917 -1.39 21.85 -11.80
CA GLY A 917 -1.44 20.43 -12.12
C GLY A 917 -1.47 20.14 -13.62
N THR A 918 -1.23 18.88 -13.96
CA THR A 918 -1.25 18.36 -15.34
C THR A 918 -2.67 17.97 -15.80
N TRP A 919 -3.72 18.38 -15.08
CA TRP A 919 -5.09 17.84 -15.15
C TRP A 919 -5.66 17.74 -16.57
N ALA A 920 -5.37 18.72 -17.43
CA ALA A 920 -5.89 18.82 -18.77
C ALA A 920 -5.11 18.00 -19.82
N ALA A 921 -3.84 17.65 -19.59
CA ALA A 921 -3.07 16.90 -20.60
C ALA A 921 -3.76 15.59 -21.02
N PRO A 922 -4.19 14.69 -20.10
CA PRO A 922 -4.89 13.47 -20.52
C PRO A 922 -6.21 13.72 -21.26
N LEU A 923 -6.91 14.84 -20.98
CA LEU A 923 -8.11 15.26 -21.71
C LEU A 923 -7.78 15.68 -23.14
N LEU A 924 -6.75 16.52 -23.31
CA LEU A 924 -6.35 17.07 -24.61
C LEU A 924 -5.68 16.03 -25.52
N ASP A 925 -4.92 15.11 -24.92
CA ASP A 925 -4.06 14.16 -25.62
C ASP A 925 -4.77 12.82 -25.90
N ASN A 926 -5.71 12.39 -25.05
CA ASN A 926 -6.37 11.09 -25.14
C ASN A 926 -7.90 11.21 -25.27
N ASP A 927 -8.56 11.80 -24.27
CA ASP A 927 -10.03 11.73 -24.17
C ASP A 927 -10.73 12.46 -25.32
N TYR A 928 -10.28 13.67 -25.67
CA TYR A 928 -10.88 14.49 -26.71
C TYR A 928 -10.67 13.92 -28.13
N PRO A 929 -9.44 13.51 -28.55
CA PRO A 929 -9.25 12.79 -29.80
C PRO A 929 -10.12 11.53 -29.94
N ALA A 930 -10.26 10.75 -28.85
CA ALA A 930 -11.13 9.57 -28.83
C ALA A 930 -12.62 9.93 -28.97
N TRP A 931 -13.06 11.04 -28.37
CA TRP A 931 -14.43 11.55 -28.49
C TRP A 931 -14.75 12.06 -29.91
N CYS A 932 -13.85 12.81 -30.55
CA CYS A 932 -14.01 13.21 -31.96
C CYS A 932 -14.11 11.98 -32.87
N ALA A 933 -13.25 10.97 -32.66
CA ALA A 933 -13.28 9.72 -33.40
C ALA A 933 -14.54 8.87 -33.15
N ARG A 934 -15.20 9.04 -31.99
CA ARG A 934 -16.51 8.44 -31.68
C ARG A 934 -17.64 9.10 -32.47
N LEU A 935 -17.68 10.43 -32.50
CA LEU A 935 -18.71 11.17 -33.26
C LEU A 935 -18.58 10.91 -34.76
N ALA A 936 -17.36 10.99 -35.32
CA ALA A 936 -17.11 10.73 -36.75
C ALA A 936 -17.44 9.30 -37.22
N LYS A 937 -17.67 8.36 -36.29
CA LYS A 937 -18.07 6.97 -36.58
C LYS A 937 -19.57 6.70 -36.38
N THR A 938 -20.35 7.70 -35.98
CA THR A 938 -21.80 7.57 -35.79
C THR A 938 -22.50 8.06 -37.06
N PRO A 939 -23.12 7.19 -37.88
CA PRO A 939 -23.93 7.64 -39.01
C PRO A 939 -25.18 8.37 -38.51
N ASN A 940 -25.65 9.35 -39.29
CA ASN A 940 -26.98 9.95 -39.12
C ASN A 940 -28.09 8.95 -39.51
#